data_AF-A0A954ZT72-F1
#
_entry.id   AF-A0A954ZT72-F1
#
_cell.length_a   1.000
_cell.length_b   1.000
_cell.length_c   1.000
_cell.angle_alpha   90.00
_cell.angle_beta   90.00
_cell.angle_gamma   90.00
#
_symmetry.space_group_name_H-M   'P 1'
#
loop_
_entity.id
_entity.type
_entity.pdbx_description
1 polymer ?
#
loop_
_entity_poly.entity_id
_entity_poly.type
_entity_poly.pdbx_seq_one_letter_code
_entity_poly.pdbx_strand_id
1 'polypeptide(L)'
;MAGHVDESNGTNMDASFPQGLIRWAGHRDGGVRRPFHRESGRPTGEQIETPLVRRLNRWVDDLVSSKGGPRAVLLVGGPGNGKTDAVEGCIEAFDAALGAGGELLERFASKYRVTAEQIPPRRVTIDVTGFPNSEGLGGIATISLVQDATENDPARQASAEALLLDDLSDILDPDRPGIFLCCVNRGILASVASLAAASGGHAETERLVSAITAAATSGPNQPPCWPLGEAPHIAIWPMDVESLVAAPVGEGEQSVAHRIFEIALDERKWQEPCDLKSRCPFCQNRKLLSRKGAVDDLARLLHYYELASGKRWTFRDLFSLIAYLLVGDSAELKVNDRRVSPCEWAAAQNRLASEGRAGTVERDRAPYLLASRLYHHRLFPEWPGFDRGEHRKAKHALIKDESGDSGLARAKAFFRFVARASDLAALASGDVPDRVRRSFCSTLDPALATGNSVLISRPGEEYSIAQIEDRFSMSIREGLELVSTQIEPLERDILEQLAEADESLVEDRFPRNRTRQARLLQATIRQFAARFVKRSLGARRGVCRDNELFAEYLEAINNSSELQAVRKEMRKLLHDADDRFRAGLATTFGQPVAERSRDIALVIHEKIKIKAHPPSGGRDRPQSLLPYLVVKGHAVALTFDLFRALCDVSDGLHEASLPPEIYSLLGRVKSMVSGKVVRDPEVLAEEPTIVLGSGRESIEYVDGHFEFTRSTD
;
A
#
# COMPACT_ATOMS: atom_id res chain seq x y z
N MET A 1 24.03 -17.13 30.89
CA MET A 1 23.22 -18.35 30.81
C MET A 1 21.88 -17.99 30.21
N ALA A 2 21.82 -17.92 28.88
CA ALA A 2 20.60 -17.76 28.11
C ALA A 2 20.60 -18.95 27.16
N GLY A 3 19.62 -19.84 27.30
CA GLY A 3 19.55 -21.08 26.53
C GLY A 3 19.21 -20.77 25.08
N HIS A 4 20.17 -21.06 24.19
CA HIS A 4 19.91 -21.28 22.79
C HIS A 4 18.94 -22.46 22.66
N VAL A 5 17.76 -22.19 22.12
CA VAL A 5 16.93 -23.24 21.52
C VAL A 5 17.46 -23.43 20.12
N ASP A 6 18.11 -24.57 19.91
CA ASP A 6 18.41 -25.12 18.58
C ASP A 6 17.10 -25.19 17.78
N GLU A 7 16.89 -24.23 16.88
CA GLU A 7 16.05 -24.45 15.71
C GLU A 7 16.85 -25.33 14.76
N SER A 8 16.56 -26.63 14.79
CA SER A 8 17.09 -27.59 13.83
C SER A 8 16.80 -27.12 12.41
N ASN A 9 17.86 -26.67 11.74
CA ASN A 9 17.93 -26.45 10.30
C ASN A 9 17.68 -27.78 9.56
N GLY A 10 16.41 -28.11 9.38
CA GLY A 10 15.94 -29.04 8.36
C GLY A 10 15.74 -28.28 7.05
N THR A 11 16.77 -28.26 6.21
CA THR A 11 16.68 -27.92 4.78
C THR A 11 15.71 -28.89 4.10
N ASN A 12 14.45 -28.49 3.97
CA ASN A 12 13.49 -29.24 3.17
C ASN A 12 12.80 -28.27 2.22
N MET A 13 13.45 -27.92 1.11
CA MET A 13 12.86 -27.13 0.01
C MET A 13 11.64 -27.82 -0.64
N ASP A 14 11.38 -29.08 -0.27
CA ASP A 14 10.32 -29.93 -0.84
C ASP A 14 8.98 -29.89 -0.08
N ALA A 15 8.77 -28.93 0.84
CA ALA A 15 7.49 -28.79 1.51
C ALA A 15 6.44 -28.22 0.54
N SER A 16 5.54 -29.07 0.06
CA SER A 16 4.39 -28.69 -0.76
C SER A 16 3.42 -27.74 -0.03
N PHE A 17 2.61 -27.02 -0.81
CA PHE A 17 1.63 -26.07 -0.30
C PHE A 17 0.45 -26.80 0.37
N PRO A 18 -0.17 -26.24 1.44
CA PRO A 18 0.03 -24.89 1.97
C PRO A 18 1.26 -24.69 2.88
N GLN A 19 1.87 -25.76 3.41
CA GLN A 19 2.96 -25.61 4.40
C GLN A 19 4.17 -24.81 3.85
N GLY A 20 4.55 -25.04 2.58
CA GLY A 20 5.65 -24.33 1.93
C GLY A 20 5.47 -22.81 1.85
N LEU A 21 4.24 -22.31 1.77
CA LEU A 21 3.94 -20.87 1.64
C LEU A 21 4.35 -20.07 2.88
N ILE A 22 4.45 -20.71 4.05
CA ILE A 22 4.87 -20.03 5.29
C ILE A 22 6.30 -19.44 5.14
N ARG A 23 7.14 -20.03 4.28
CA ARG A 23 8.51 -19.53 4.03
C ARG A 23 8.58 -18.28 3.16
N TRP A 24 7.49 -17.93 2.48
CA TRP A 24 7.43 -16.70 1.67
C TRP A 24 7.35 -15.44 2.52
N ALA A 25 7.06 -15.57 3.82
CA ALA A 25 7.04 -14.44 4.74
C ALA A 25 8.42 -13.73 4.79
N GLY A 26 8.41 -12.40 4.65
CA GLY A 26 9.60 -11.56 4.48
C GLY A 26 10.54 -11.47 5.69
N HIS A 27 10.15 -12.04 6.83
CA HIS A 27 11.01 -12.22 8.02
C HIS A 27 11.76 -13.57 8.00
N ARG A 28 11.59 -14.39 6.95
CA ARG A 28 12.24 -15.68 6.76
C ARG A 28 13.13 -15.67 5.52
N ASP A 29 14.12 -16.57 5.48
CA ASP A 29 15.11 -16.68 4.40
C ASP A 29 14.48 -16.80 2.99
N GLY A 30 13.26 -17.32 2.88
CA GLY A 30 12.57 -17.46 1.59
C GLY A 30 12.16 -16.13 0.96
N GLY A 31 11.92 -15.08 1.74
CA GLY A 31 11.51 -13.75 1.26
C GLY A 31 12.66 -12.75 1.09
N VAL A 32 13.90 -13.16 1.38
CA VAL A 32 15.09 -12.29 1.31
C VAL A 32 16.13 -12.89 0.36
N ARG A 33 16.43 -12.15 -0.72
CA ARG A 33 17.42 -12.55 -1.72
C ARG A 33 18.82 -12.37 -1.15
N ARG A 34 19.59 -13.46 -1.09
CA ARG A 34 21.04 -13.40 -0.89
C ARG A 34 21.71 -13.35 -2.27
N PRO A 35 22.68 -12.45 -2.46
CA PRO A 35 23.42 -12.30 -3.71
C PRO A 35 23.92 -13.61 -4.32
N PHE A 36 23.55 -13.88 -5.57
CA PHE A 36 24.02 -15.00 -6.38
C PHE A 36 23.86 -16.39 -5.74
N HIS A 37 22.92 -16.54 -4.78
CA HIS A 37 22.66 -17.80 -4.09
C HIS A 37 21.36 -18.45 -4.58
N ARG A 38 21.42 -19.43 -5.48
CA ARG A 38 20.23 -20.03 -6.14
C ARG A 38 19.04 -20.37 -5.23
N GLU A 39 19.30 -20.79 -3.99
CA GLU A 39 18.28 -21.25 -3.05
C GLU A 39 17.61 -20.15 -2.20
N SER A 40 18.02 -18.88 -2.35
CA SER A 40 17.54 -17.78 -1.50
C SER A 40 16.56 -16.84 -2.20
N GLY A 41 15.57 -16.31 -1.48
CA GLY A 41 14.82 -15.11 -1.87
C GLY A 41 14.13 -15.04 -3.24
N ARG A 42 13.92 -16.17 -3.93
CA ARG A 42 13.03 -16.28 -5.10
C ARG A 42 11.90 -17.27 -4.76
N PRO A 43 10.86 -16.87 -4.00
CA PRO A 43 9.73 -17.74 -3.69
C PRO A 43 9.05 -18.35 -4.92
N THR A 44 9.10 -17.63 -6.04
CA THR A 44 8.58 -18.02 -7.34
C THR A 44 9.46 -19.03 -8.09
N GLY A 45 10.73 -19.18 -7.71
CA GLY A 45 11.74 -20.01 -8.39
C GLY A 45 12.48 -19.28 -9.52
N GLU A 46 11.81 -18.35 -10.21
CA GLU A 46 12.36 -17.59 -11.33
C GLU A 46 12.25 -16.08 -11.11
N GLN A 47 13.07 -15.30 -11.84
CA GLN A 47 12.97 -13.85 -11.84
C GLN A 47 11.62 -13.43 -12.44
N ILE A 48 10.91 -12.58 -11.72
CA ILE A 48 9.65 -12.04 -12.22
C ILE A 48 9.96 -10.88 -13.15
N GLU A 49 9.53 -11.00 -14.39
CA GLU A 49 9.72 -9.94 -15.38
C GLU A 49 8.95 -8.67 -14.96
N THR A 50 9.61 -7.51 -14.97
CA THR A 50 9.02 -6.19 -14.67
C THR A 50 9.35 -5.21 -15.79
N PRO A 51 8.72 -4.02 -15.85
CA PRO A 51 9.14 -2.98 -16.78
C PRO A 51 10.64 -2.64 -16.67
N LEU A 52 11.19 -2.65 -15.44
CA LEU A 52 12.63 -2.51 -15.21
C LEU A 52 13.43 -3.67 -15.81
N VAL A 53 13.05 -4.92 -15.56
CA VAL A 53 13.77 -6.09 -16.10
C VAL A 53 13.75 -6.08 -17.64
N ARG A 54 12.60 -5.80 -18.26
CA ARG A 54 12.51 -5.61 -19.72
C ARG A 54 13.44 -4.51 -20.21
N ARG A 55 13.52 -3.41 -19.49
CA ARG A 55 14.40 -2.28 -19.82
C ARG A 55 15.88 -2.64 -19.69
N LEU A 56 16.26 -3.34 -18.61
CA LEU A 56 17.64 -3.80 -18.40
C LEU A 56 18.05 -4.76 -19.51
N ASN A 57 17.20 -5.73 -19.87
CA ASN A 57 17.49 -6.67 -20.96
C ASN A 57 17.69 -5.94 -22.30
N ARG A 58 16.80 -5.00 -22.66
CA ARG A 58 16.97 -4.18 -23.87
C ARG A 58 18.24 -3.33 -23.83
N TRP A 59 18.58 -2.77 -22.67
CA TRP A 59 19.80 -1.96 -22.51
C TRP A 59 21.07 -2.81 -22.69
N VAL A 60 21.08 -4.04 -22.17
CA VAL A 60 22.16 -5.01 -22.42
C VAL A 60 22.29 -5.31 -23.91
N ASP A 61 21.18 -5.62 -24.59
CA ASP A 61 21.18 -5.91 -26.02
C ASP A 61 21.69 -4.73 -26.84
N ASP A 62 21.27 -3.50 -26.52
CA ASP A 62 21.69 -2.28 -27.20
C ASP A 62 23.18 -1.98 -27.00
N LEU A 63 23.73 -2.24 -25.79
CA LEU A 63 25.15 -2.10 -25.52
C LEU A 63 26.01 -3.13 -26.28
N VAL A 64 25.63 -4.41 -26.24
CA VAL A 64 26.38 -5.48 -26.94
C VAL A 64 26.25 -5.35 -28.46
N SER A 65 25.15 -4.79 -28.96
CA SER A 65 24.94 -4.52 -30.39
C SER A 65 25.54 -3.19 -30.88
N SER A 66 26.39 -2.53 -30.08
CA SER A 66 27.02 -1.23 -30.38
C SER A 66 26.05 -0.08 -30.71
N LYS A 67 24.79 -0.14 -30.26
CA LYS A 67 23.82 0.96 -30.41
C LYS A 67 24.02 2.07 -29.37
N GLY A 68 24.88 1.82 -28.37
CA GLY A 68 25.19 2.75 -27.29
C GLY A 68 24.13 2.75 -26.18
N GLY A 69 24.39 3.55 -25.15
CA GLY A 69 23.51 3.67 -23.99
C GLY A 69 24.25 4.17 -22.76
N PRO A 70 23.56 4.32 -21.62
CA PRO A 70 24.18 4.66 -20.35
C PRO A 70 25.27 3.64 -19.97
N ARG A 71 26.39 4.11 -19.43
CA ARG A 71 27.48 3.29 -18.88
C ARG A 71 27.32 3.04 -17.38
N ALA A 72 26.57 3.89 -16.68
CA ALA A 72 26.22 3.69 -15.27
C ALA A 72 24.71 3.57 -15.09
N VAL A 73 24.27 2.60 -14.28
CA VAL A 73 22.88 2.38 -13.90
C VAL A 73 22.76 2.34 -12.38
N LEU A 74 21.93 3.24 -11.84
CA LEU A 74 21.60 3.28 -10.42
C LEU A 74 20.14 2.87 -10.19
N LEU A 75 19.94 1.77 -9.46
CA LEU A 75 18.62 1.33 -9.02
C LEU A 75 18.34 1.90 -7.64
N VAL A 76 17.44 2.89 -7.56
CA VAL A 76 17.18 3.65 -6.33
C VAL A 76 15.85 3.21 -5.73
N GLY A 77 15.86 2.75 -4.48
CA GLY A 77 14.60 2.48 -3.76
C GLY A 77 14.79 1.89 -2.38
N GLY A 78 13.71 1.68 -1.64
CA GLY A 78 13.72 1.06 -0.32
C GLY A 78 14.08 -0.45 -0.34
N PRO A 79 14.26 -1.07 0.84
CA PRO A 79 14.45 -2.52 0.95
C PRO A 79 13.20 -3.27 0.48
N GLY A 80 13.39 -4.44 -0.14
CA GLY A 80 12.29 -5.31 -0.57
C GLY A 80 11.71 -5.05 -1.96
N ASN A 81 12.21 -4.07 -2.71
CA ASN A 81 11.77 -3.75 -4.07
C ASN A 81 12.33 -4.67 -5.18
N GLY A 82 13.15 -5.67 -4.84
CA GLY A 82 13.73 -6.57 -5.84
C GLY A 82 14.99 -6.04 -6.53
N LYS A 83 15.68 -5.03 -5.96
CA LYS A 83 16.96 -4.49 -6.46
C LYS A 83 17.99 -5.59 -6.78
N THR A 84 18.29 -6.43 -5.79
CA THR A 84 19.25 -7.53 -5.91
C THR A 84 18.85 -8.51 -7.02
N ASP A 85 17.55 -8.83 -7.10
CA ASP A 85 17.05 -9.75 -8.11
C ASP A 85 17.16 -9.17 -9.53
N ALA A 86 16.80 -7.88 -9.71
CA ALA A 86 16.91 -7.17 -10.98
C ALA A 86 18.36 -7.10 -11.49
N VAL A 87 19.31 -6.80 -10.60
CA VAL A 87 20.74 -6.79 -10.92
C VAL A 87 21.23 -8.17 -11.35
N GLU A 88 20.88 -9.23 -10.62
CA GLU A 88 21.31 -10.57 -10.99
C GLU A 88 20.78 -11.00 -12.35
N GLY A 89 19.50 -10.75 -12.63
CA GLY A 89 18.95 -11.00 -13.97
C GLY A 89 19.62 -10.14 -15.06
N CYS A 90 20.05 -8.92 -14.72
CA CYS A 90 20.85 -8.11 -15.64
C CYS A 90 22.24 -8.74 -15.93
N ILE A 91 22.88 -9.34 -14.92
CA ILE A 91 24.13 -10.09 -15.12
C ILE A 91 23.90 -11.36 -15.94
N GLU A 92 22.80 -12.07 -15.70
CA GLU A 92 22.37 -13.22 -16.52
C GLU A 92 22.13 -12.79 -17.98
N ALA A 93 21.53 -11.62 -18.21
CA ALA A 93 21.35 -11.06 -19.55
C ALA A 93 22.70 -10.71 -20.21
N PHE A 94 23.63 -10.09 -19.47
CA PHE A 94 24.99 -9.85 -19.99
C PHE A 94 25.70 -11.15 -20.35
N ASP A 95 25.61 -12.18 -19.49
CA ASP A 95 26.22 -13.48 -19.72
C ASP A 95 25.70 -14.12 -21.02
N ALA A 96 24.37 -14.09 -21.22
CA ALA A 96 23.72 -14.59 -22.42
C ALA A 96 24.12 -13.78 -23.67
N ALA A 97 24.05 -12.45 -23.62
CA ALA A 97 24.36 -11.58 -24.75
C ALA A 97 25.84 -11.65 -25.15
N LEU A 98 26.74 -11.81 -24.17
CA LEU A 98 28.18 -11.98 -24.40
C LEU A 98 28.57 -13.38 -24.88
N GLY A 99 27.66 -14.35 -24.83
CA GLY A 99 27.94 -15.75 -25.14
C GLY A 99 28.84 -16.43 -24.10
N ALA A 100 28.77 -16.02 -22.85
CA ALA A 100 29.64 -16.49 -21.76
C ALA A 100 29.24 -17.85 -21.17
N GLY A 101 28.05 -18.39 -21.50
CA GLY A 101 27.65 -19.75 -21.13
C GLY A 101 27.55 -20.02 -19.62
N GLY A 102 27.25 -18.99 -18.82
CA GLY A 102 27.19 -19.00 -17.37
C GLY A 102 28.49 -18.60 -16.66
N GLU A 103 29.58 -18.37 -17.40
CA GLU A 103 30.88 -18.05 -16.82
C GLU A 103 30.89 -16.68 -16.12
N LEU A 104 30.25 -15.66 -16.69
CA LEU A 104 30.19 -14.33 -16.07
C LEU A 104 29.42 -14.39 -14.75
N LEU A 105 28.30 -15.12 -14.75
CA LEU A 105 27.49 -15.32 -13.54
C LEU A 105 28.29 -16.03 -12.43
N GLU A 106 29.03 -17.09 -12.75
CA GLU A 106 29.85 -17.82 -11.77
C GLU A 106 31.04 -16.97 -11.27
N ARG A 107 31.64 -16.14 -12.14
CA ARG A 107 32.68 -15.17 -11.73
C ARG A 107 32.15 -14.19 -10.69
N PHE A 108 30.94 -13.67 -10.84
CA PHE A 108 30.31 -12.85 -9.79
C PHE A 108 29.96 -13.70 -8.55
N ALA A 109 29.32 -14.85 -8.71
CA ALA A 109 28.92 -15.71 -7.59
C ALA A 109 30.10 -16.11 -6.70
N SER A 110 31.24 -16.47 -7.30
CA SER A 110 32.45 -16.85 -6.56
C SER A 110 33.05 -15.71 -5.73
N LYS A 111 32.86 -14.44 -6.13
CA LYS A 111 33.33 -13.26 -5.39
C LYS A 111 32.44 -12.93 -4.19
N TYR A 112 31.15 -13.26 -4.26
CA TYR A 112 30.18 -13.03 -3.18
C TYR A 112 30.02 -14.23 -2.23
N ARG A 113 30.48 -15.44 -2.60
CA ARG A 113 30.54 -16.61 -1.70
C ARG A 113 31.63 -16.39 -0.65
N VAL A 114 31.23 -15.92 0.53
CA VAL A 114 32.08 -15.82 1.73
C VAL A 114 31.71 -16.87 2.78
N THR A 115 32.68 -17.30 3.58
CA THR A 115 32.42 -18.17 4.74
C THR A 115 31.67 -17.39 5.83
N ALA A 116 31.05 -18.08 6.79
CA ALA A 116 30.24 -17.45 7.86
C ALA A 116 30.99 -16.39 8.71
N GLU A 117 32.33 -16.35 8.61
CA GLU A 117 33.21 -15.45 9.35
C GLU A 117 33.70 -14.24 8.52
N GLN A 118 33.36 -14.18 7.22
CA GLN A 118 33.82 -13.15 6.29
C GLN A 118 32.65 -12.30 5.78
N ILE A 119 32.89 -10.99 5.64
CA ILE A 119 31.92 -10.04 5.07
C ILE A 119 32.14 -10.01 3.55
N PRO A 120 31.08 -10.12 2.73
CA PRO A 120 31.21 -10.05 1.28
C PRO A 120 31.75 -8.68 0.82
N PRO A 121 32.43 -8.62 -0.34
CA PRO A 121 32.94 -7.35 -0.85
C PRO A 121 31.78 -6.42 -1.25
N ARG A 122 31.88 -5.13 -0.88
CA ARG A 122 30.90 -4.09 -1.26
C ARG A 122 30.82 -3.87 -2.77
N ARG A 123 31.97 -3.89 -3.45
CA ARG A 123 32.12 -3.68 -4.90
C ARG A 123 32.87 -4.84 -5.53
N VAL A 124 32.31 -5.42 -6.59
CA VAL A 124 32.96 -6.46 -7.41
C VAL A 124 33.12 -5.96 -8.82
N THR A 125 34.29 -6.14 -9.42
CA THR A 125 34.55 -5.79 -10.83
C THR A 125 35.09 -7.00 -11.57
N ILE A 126 34.46 -7.33 -12.70
CA ILE A 126 34.85 -8.45 -13.56
C ILE A 126 35.26 -7.92 -14.94
N ASP A 127 36.34 -8.46 -15.47
CA ASP A 127 36.79 -8.24 -16.85
C ASP A 127 35.96 -9.07 -17.84
N VAL A 128 35.51 -8.42 -18.91
CA VAL A 128 34.67 -8.99 -19.97
C VAL A 128 35.35 -9.11 -21.33
N THR A 129 36.60 -8.65 -21.48
CA THR A 129 37.36 -8.58 -22.75
C THR A 129 37.72 -9.94 -23.38
N GLY A 130 37.41 -11.05 -22.71
CA GLY A 130 37.66 -12.41 -23.19
C GLY A 130 36.43 -13.18 -23.67
N PHE A 131 35.24 -12.58 -23.62
CA PHE A 131 34.01 -13.28 -24.03
C PHE A 131 33.76 -13.17 -25.55
N PRO A 132 33.10 -14.17 -26.17
CA PRO A 132 32.94 -14.24 -27.63
C PRO A 132 32.39 -12.97 -28.28
N ASN A 133 31.38 -12.34 -27.69
CA ASN A 133 30.74 -11.14 -28.25
C ASN A 133 31.20 -9.83 -27.59
N SER A 134 32.34 -9.85 -26.89
CA SER A 134 32.86 -8.66 -26.19
C SER A 134 33.29 -7.52 -27.10
N GLU A 135 33.61 -7.79 -28.38
CA GLU A 135 33.93 -6.77 -29.39
C GLU A 135 32.79 -5.76 -29.59
N GLY A 136 31.54 -6.21 -29.47
CA GLY A 136 30.35 -5.38 -29.64
C GLY A 136 30.17 -4.32 -28.54
N LEU A 137 30.86 -4.45 -27.42
CA LEU A 137 30.80 -3.51 -26.30
C LEU A 137 31.61 -2.21 -26.52
N GLY A 138 32.23 -2.01 -27.68
CA GLY A 138 32.79 -0.70 -28.08
C GLY A 138 33.84 -0.13 -27.10
N GLY A 139 34.72 -0.98 -26.57
CA GLY A 139 35.81 -0.59 -25.66
C GLY A 139 35.50 -0.67 -24.16
N ILE A 140 34.32 -1.16 -23.76
CA ILE A 140 34.02 -1.47 -22.36
C ILE A 140 34.77 -2.75 -21.97
N ALA A 141 35.71 -2.64 -21.04
CA ALA A 141 36.53 -3.77 -20.59
C ALA A 141 36.01 -4.45 -19.32
N THR A 142 35.18 -3.77 -18.52
CA THR A 142 34.78 -4.27 -17.20
C THR A 142 33.31 -4.02 -16.86
N ILE A 143 32.75 -4.85 -15.98
CA ILE A 143 31.47 -4.62 -15.31
C ILE A 143 31.74 -4.55 -13.79
N SER A 144 31.45 -3.38 -13.20
CA SER A 144 31.48 -3.16 -11.75
C SER A 144 30.07 -3.22 -11.17
N LEU A 145 29.90 -3.91 -10.04
CA LEU A 145 28.64 -4.04 -9.32
C LEU A 145 28.80 -3.67 -7.85
N VAL A 146 27.91 -2.80 -7.36
CA VAL A 146 27.65 -2.50 -5.94
C VAL A 146 26.21 -2.89 -5.61
N GLN A 147 26.02 -3.92 -4.79
CA GLN A 147 24.67 -4.47 -4.51
C GLN A 147 23.92 -3.80 -3.37
N ASP A 148 24.63 -3.18 -2.44
CA ASP A 148 24.03 -2.31 -1.44
C ASP A 148 25.01 -1.18 -1.12
N ALA A 149 24.69 0.02 -1.60
CA ALA A 149 25.50 1.21 -1.34
C ALA A 149 25.53 1.63 0.14
N THR A 150 24.70 1.04 1.01
CA THR A 150 24.70 1.28 2.46
C THR A 150 25.67 0.41 3.24
N GLU A 151 26.29 -0.58 2.60
CA GLU A 151 27.34 -1.37 3.24
C GLU A 151 28.66 -0.59 3.31
N ASN A 152 29.34 -0.70 4.45
CA ASN A 152 30.73 -0.26 4.57
C ASN A 152 31.64 -1.29 3.90
N ASP A 153 32.80 -0.84 3.42
CA ASP A 153 33.82 -1.74 2.90
C ASP A 153 34.80 -2.11 4.04
N PRO A 154 34.89 -3.38 4.48
CA PRO A 154 35.81 -3.77 5.54
C PRO A 154 37.28 -3.46 5.23
N ALA A 155 37.64 -3.38 3.94
CA ALA A 155 38.99 -3.07 3.49
C ALA A 155 39.29 -1.57 3.48
N ARG A 156 38.28 -0.71 3.47
CA ARG A 156 38.43 0.75 3.45
C ARG A 156 37.78 1.35 4.70
N GLN A 157 38.56 2.02 5.55
CA GLN A 157 38.06 2.71 6.75
C GLN A 157 37.27 4.00 6.42
N ALA A 158 36.28 3.90 5.54
CA ALA A 158 35.42 4.99 5.10
C ALA A 158 33.96 4.64 5.34
N SER A 159 33.11 5.66 5.54
CA SER A 159 31.67 5.44 5.69
C SER A 159 31.02 5.08 4.36
N ALA A 160 29.87 4.42 4.40
CA ALA A 160 29.09 4.08 3.21
C ALA A 160 28.78 5.31 2.33
N GLU A 161 28.52 6.48 2.93
CA GLU A 161 28.29 7.74 2.23
C GLU A 161 29.53 8.22 1.48
N ALA A 162 30.70 8.15 2.11
CA ALA A 162 31.97 8.53 1.50
C ALA A 162 32.31 7.58 0.35
N LEU A 163 32.13 6.27 0.54
CA LEU A 163 32.35 5.27 -0.50
C LEU A 163 31.40 5.45 -1.70
N LEU A 164 30.13 5.81 -1.45
CA LEU A 164 29.21 6.13 -2.54
C LEU A 164 29.58 7.44 -3.24
N LEU A 165 30.05 8.45 -2.51
CA LEU A 165 30.53 9.70 -3.10
C LEU A 165 31.75 9.47 -4.01
N ASP A 166 32.67 8.60 -3.60
CA ASP A 166 33.81 8.16 -4.41
C ASP A 166 33.33 7.44 -5.67
N ASP A 167 32.42 6.46 -5.54
CA ASP A 167 31.86 5.75 -6.70
C ASP A 167 31.15 6.71 -7.68
N LEU A 168 30.44 7.72 -7.16
CA LEU A 168 29.78 8.74 -7.98
C LEU A 168 30.78 9.66 -8.68
N SER A 169 31.92 9.95 -8.05
CA SER A 169 33.00 10.70 -8.69
C SER A 169 33.69 9.86 -9.77
N ASP A 170 33.87 8.55 -9.53
CA ASP A 170 34.43 7.62 -10.51
C ASP A 170 33.56 7.47 -11.77
N ILE A 171 32.22 7.57 -11.68
CA ILE A 171 31.34 7.43 -12.86
C ILE A 171 31.24 8.71 -13.70
N LEU A 172 31.66 9.85 -13.16
CA LEU A 172 31.74 11.12 -13.90
C LEU A 172 32.94 11.16 -14.85
N ASP A 173 33.93 10.30 -14.65
CA ASP A 173 35.08 10.17 -15.55
C ASP A 173 34.62 9.65 -16.94
N PRO A 174 34.69 10.48 -17.99
CA PRO A 174 34.24 10.09 -19.34
C PRO A 174 35.12 8.98 -19.95
N ASP A 175 36.37 8.84 -19.49
CA ASP A 175 37.33 7.85 -19.97
C ASP A 175 37.22 6.50 -19.25
N ARG A 176 36.27 6.35 -18.32
CA ARG A 176 36.07 5.12 -17.54
C ARG A 176 35.87 3.90 -18.46
N PRO A 177 36.72 2.87 -18.35
CA PRO A 177 36.64 1.66 -19.17
C PRO A 177 35.70 0.63 -18.52
N GLY A 178 34.41 0.91 -18.43
CA GLY A 178 33.50 -0.06 -17.82
C GLY A 178 32.05 0.35 -17.65
N ILE A 179 31.23 -0.65 -17.36
CA ILE A 179 29.84 -0.50 -16.92
C ILE A 179 29.81 -0.46 -15.40
N PHE A 180 28.95 0.39 -14.82
CA PHE A 180 28.71 0.46 -13.39
C PHE A 180 27.25 0.18 -13.06
N LEU A 181 27.00 -0.82 -12.23
CA LEU A 181 25.68 -1.15 -11.69
C LEU A 181 25.68 -0.89 -10.19
N CYS A 182 24.72 -0.11 -9.70
CA CYS A 182 24.66 0.22 -8.28
C CYS A 182 23.22 0.20 -7.75
N CYS A 183 23.03 -0.48 -6.63
CA CYS A 183 21.79 -0.48 -5.88
C CYS A 183 21.90 0.49 -4.71
N VAL A 184 21.03 1.50 -4.70
CA VAL A 184 21.08 2.58 -3.71
C VAL A 184 19.79 2.63 -2.90
N ASN A 185 19.92 2.63 -1.59
CA ASN A 185 18.78 2.93 -0.70
C ASN A 185 18.58 4.44 -0.64
N ARG A 186 17.37 4.93 -0.92
CA ARG A 186 17.06 6.38 -1.00
C ARG A 186 17.55 7.17 0.22
N GLY A 187 17.49 6.56 1.41
CA GLY A 187 17.88 7.19 2.68
C GLY A 187 19.34 7.65 2.75
N ILE A 188 20.26 7.04 1.99
CA ILE A 188 21.68 7.43 2.01
C ILE A 188 21.96 8.70 1.18
N LEU A 189 21.10 9.01 0.18
CA LEU A 189 21.34 10.10 -0.78
C LEU A 189 21.41 11.47 -0.10
N ALA A 190 20.59 11.70 0.93
CA ALA A 190 20.60 12.97 1.68
C ALA A 190 21.91 13.17 2.46
N SER A 191 22.43 12.10 3.07
CA SER A 191 23.71 12.13 3.80
C SER A 191 24.88 12.33 2.84
N VAL A 192 24.84 11.69 1.67
CA VAL A 192 25.85 11.86 0.61
C VAL A 192 25.83 13.29 0.07
N ALA A 193 24.66 13.88 -0.15
CA ALA A 193 24.52 15.28 -0.57
C ALA A 193 25.14 16.23 0.47
N SER A 194 24.87 15.99 1.75
CA SER A 194 25.42 16.78 2.86
C SER A 194 26.94 16.67 2.93
N LEU A 195 27.48 15.46 2.73
CA LEU A 195 28.92 15.21 2.70
C LEU A 195 29.60 15.88 1.50
N ALA A 196 28.98 15.82 0.31
CA ALA A 196 29.49 16.47 -0.90
C ALA A 196 29.61 18.00 -0.70
N ALA A 197 28.58 18.63 -0.12
CA ALA A 197 28.58 20.06 0.17
C ALA A 197 29.64 20.47 1.21
N ALA A 198 29.89 19.62 2.21
CA ALA A 198 30.87 19.89 3.27
C ALA A 198 32.33 19.81 2.79
N SER A 199 32.61 18.95 1.80
CA SER A 199 33.98 18.64 1.36
C SER A 199 34.59 19.66 0.39
N GLY A 200 33.82 20.63 -0.13
CA GLY A 200 34.30 21.80 -0.89
C GLY A 200 34.97 21.53 -2.26
N GLY A 201 35.34 20.29 -2.56
CA GLY A 201 36.06 19.88 -3.79
C GLY A 201 35.24 19.06 -4.80
N HIS A 202 33.94 18.85 -4.55
CA HIS A 202 33.09 17.92 -5.32
C HIS A 202 31.88 18.61 -5.97
N ALA A 203 32.05 19.80 -6.55
CA ALA A 203 30.92 20.57 -7.10
C ALA A 203 30.13 19.81 -8.20
N GLU A 204 30.81 19.03 -9.03
CA GLU A 204 30.16 18.21 -10.07
C GLU A 204 29.46 16.99 -9.47
N THR A 205 30.08 16.29 -8.52
CA THR A 205 29.45 15.17 -7.81
C THR A 205 28.25 15.63 -6.99
N GLU A 206 28.30 16.82 -6.37
CA GLU A 206 27.17 17.43 -5.66
C GLU A 206 25.98 17.68 -6.60
N ARG A 207 26.24 18.26 -7.79
CA ARG A 207 25.20 18.43 -8.83
C ARG A 207 24.63 17.09 -9.26
N LEU A 208 25.48 16.07 -9.44
CA LEU A 208 25.03 14.73 -9.79
C LEU A 208 24.15 14.12 -8.69
N VAL A 209 24.53 14.22 -7.41
CA VAL A 209 23.73 13.72 -6.28
C VAL A 209 22.38 14.43 -6.21
N SER A 210 22.35 15.75 -6.46
CA SER A 210 21.11 16.51 -6.56
C SER A 210 20.24 16.04 -7.73
N ALA A 211 20.83 15.82 -8.91
CA ALA A 211 20.13 15.28 -10.08
C ALA A 211 19.59 13.87 -9.84
N ILE A 212 20.37 13.00 -9.19
CA ILE A 212 19.94 11.65 -8.76
C ILE A 212 18.76 11.74 -7.81
N THR A 213 18.85 12.62 -6.81
CA THR A 213 17.79 12.81 -5.82
C THR A 213 16.52 13.35 -6.46
N ALA A 214 16.63 14.31 -7.37
CA ALA A 214 15.50 14.88 -8.10
C ALA A 214 14.82 13.84 -9.02
N ALA A 215 15.61 13.06 -9.77
CA ALA A 215 15.11 11.98 -10.63
C ALA A 215 14.47 10.83 -9.83
N ALA A 216 15.02 10.55 -8.64
CA ALA A 216 14.50 9.51 -7.77
C ALA A 216 13.25 9.95 -6.99
N THR A 217 12.94 11.25 -6.93
CA THR A 217 11.86 11.83 -6.11
C THR A 217 10.58 12.10 -6.90
N SER A 218 9.45 11.68 -6.35
CA SER A 218 8.15 12.02 -6.92
C SER A 218 7.85 13.50 -6.71
N GLY A 219 7.69 14.25 -7.80
CA GLY A 219 7.28 15.65 -7.85
C GLY A 219 6.54 16.00 -9.16
N PRO A 220 6.09 17.25 -9.31
CA PRO A 220 5.41 17.72 -10.52
C PRO A 220 6.35 17.80 -11.73
N ASN A 221 7.57 18.32 -11.55
CA ASN A 221 8.53 18.60 -12.62
C ASN A 221 9.77 17.72 -12.46
N GLN A 222 9.64 16.40 -12.66
CA GLN A 222 10.78 15.50 -12.47
C GLN A 222 11.58 15.38 -13.78
N PRO A 223 12.92 15.37 -13.68
CA PRO A 223 13.78 15.16 -14.84
C PRO A 223 13.63 13.73 -15.41
N PRO A 224 14.04 13.50 -16.67
CA PRO A 224 14.18 12.14 -17.19
C PRO A 224 15.21 11.37 -16.37
N CYS A 225 14.97 10.08 -16.16
CA CYS A 225 15.85 9.23 -15.36
C CYS A 225 16.55 8.15 -16.19
N TRP A 226 16.07 7.84 -17.40
CA TRP A 226 16.69 6.87 -18.30
C TRP A 226 16.74 7.38 -19.76
N PRO A 227 17.79 8.13 -20.16
CA PRO A 227 18.95 8.52 -19.37
C PRO A 227 18.68 9.75 -18.47
N LEU A 228 19.59 10.03 -17.54
CA LEU A 228 19.54 11.21 -16.68
C LEU A 228 19.81 12.48 -17.50
N GLY A 229 18.95 13.49 -17.36
CA GLY A 229 18.95 14.68 -18.23
C GLY A 229 20.33 15.35 -18.40
N GLU A 230 20.97 15.76 -17.32
CA GLU A 230 22.27 16.47 -17.36
C GLU A 230 23.48 15.53 -17.48
N ALA A 231 23.28 14.21 -17.36
CA ALA A 231 24.34 13.21 -17.42
C ALA A 231 23.87 11.98 -18.22
N PRO A 232 23.83 12.06 -19.56
CA PRO A 232 23.19 11.03 -20.39
C PRO A 232 23.90 9.66 -20.37
N HIS A 233 25.15 9.62 -19.89
CA HIS A 233 25.91 8.38 -19.64
C HIS A 233 25.46 7.65 -18.36
N ILE A 234 24.58 8.26 -17.56
CA ILE A 234 24.02 7.72 -16.32
C ILE A 234 22.53 7.49 -16.51
N ALA A 235 22.05 6.34 -16.04
CA ALA A 235 20.65 6.01 -15.92
C ALA A 235 20.30 5.73 -14.46
N ILE A 236 19.07 6.09 -14.10
CA ILE A 236 18.50 5.95 -12.77
C ILE A 236 17.12 5.34 -12.93
N TRP A 237 16.79 4.38 -12.07
CA TRP A 237 15.44 3.86 -11.99
C TRP A 237 14.91 3.93 -10.55
N PRO A 238 13.89 4.77 -10.29
CA PRO A 238 13.26 4.82 -8.98
C PRO A 238 12.25 3.68 -8.83
N MET A 239 12.65 2.66 -8.07
CA MET A 239 11.87 1.44 -7.87
C MET A 239 10.65 1.62 -6.94
N ASP A 240 10.64 2.69 -6.14
CA ASP A 240 9.54 3.00 -5.21
C ASP A 240 8.32 3.67 -5.89
N VAL A 241 8.38 3.93 -7.20
CA VAL A 241 7.34 4.67 -7.93
C VAL A 241 6.30 3.73 -8.53
N GLU A 242 6.76 2.63 -9.13
CA GLU A 242 5.92 1.66 -9.84
C GLU A 242 5.05 0.86 -8.88
N SER A 243 3.84 0.55 -9.31
CA SER A 243 2.95 -0.35 -8.57
C SER A 243 3.18 -1.78 -9.03
N LEU A 244 3.30 -2.71 -8.08
CA LEU A 244 3.33 -4.15 -8.38
C LEU A 244 1.93 -4.74 -8.56
N VAL A 245 0.89 -4.02 -8.12
CA VAL A 245 -0.50 -4.50 -8.10
C VAL A 245 -1.36 -3.89 -9.21
N ALA A 246 -1.02 -2.69 -9.70
CA ALA A 246 -1.68 -2.09 -10.86
C ALA A 246 -1.17 -2.70 -12.17
N ALA A 247 -2.08 -2.87 -13.14
CA ALA A 247 -1.69 -3.25 -14.49
C ALA A 247 -0.90 -2.12 -15.17
N PRO A 248 0.08 -2.42 -16.05
CA PRO A 248 0.73 -1.41 -16.87
C PRO A 248 -0.30 -0.68 -17.74
N VAL A 249 -0.17 0.65 -17.86
CA VAL A 249 -1.11 1.44 -18.69
C VAL A 249 -0.89 1.14 -20.16
N GLY A 250 -1.97 0.80 -20.88
CA GLY A 250 -1.98 0.65 -22.33
C GLY A 250 -1.65 -0.75 -22.86
N GLU A 251 -1.23 -1.67 -21.99
CA GLU A 251 -1.03 -3.07 -22.32
C GLU A 251 -2.07 -3.85 -21.52
N GLY A 252 -2.92 -4.67 -22.17
CA GLY A 252 -3.88 -5.56 -21.50
C GLY A 252 -3.22 -6.68 -20.68
N GLU A 253 -2.02 -6.42 -20.16
CA GLU A 253 -1.16 -7.33 -19.42
C GLU A 253 -1.55 -7.35 -17.94
N GLN A 254 -1.37 -8.52 -17.33
CA GLN A 254 -1.57 -8.72 -15.91
C GLN A 254 -0.45 -8.03 -15.11
N SER A 255 -0.78 -7.53 -13.90
CA SER A 255 0.22 -6.92 -13.01
C SER A 255 1.24 -7.95 -12.47
N VAL A 256 2.33 -7.46 -11.89
CA VAL A 256 3.36 -8.32 -11.26
C VAL A 256 2.74 -9.22 -10.18
N ALA A 257 1.79 -8.69 -9.40
CA ALA A 257 1.08 -9.44 -8.38
C ALA A 257 0.37 -10.68 -8.95
N HIS A 258 -0.25 -10.58 -10.14
CA HIS A 258 -0.94 -11.72 -10.77
C HIS A 258 0.01 -12.89 -11.04
N ARG A 259 1.21 -12.61 -11.55
CA ARG A 259 2.24 -13.63 -11.80
C ARG A 259 2.71 -14.30 -10.51
N ILE A 260 2.82 -13.55 -9.41
CA ILE A 260 3.16 -14.13 -8.10
C ILE A 260 2.02 -15.03 -7.60
N PHE A 261 0.77 -14.58 -7.73
CA PHE A 261 -0.41 -15.36 -7.35
C PHE A 261 -0.55 -16.64 -8.17
N GLU A 262 -0.30 -16.59 -9.48
CA GLU A 262 -0.32 -17.77 -10.36
C GLU A 262 0.56 -18.90 -9.79
N ILE A 263 1.77 -18.56 -9.35
CA ILE A 263 2.71 -19.52 -8.79
C ILE A 263 2.26 -20.02 -7.40
N ALA A 264 1.73 -19.13 -6.55
CA ALA A 264 1.22 -19.50 -5.22
C ALA A 264 -0.02 -20.40 -5.28
N LEU A 265 -0.81 -20.27 -6.36
CA LEU A 265 -2.08 -20.96 -6.57
C LEU A 265 -1.96 -22.22 -7.46
N ASP A 266 -0.77 -22.50 -8.02
CA ASP A 266 -0.51 -23.66 -8.88
C ASP A 266 -0.87 -24.97 -8.17
N GLU A 267 -1.95 -25.61 -8.63
CA GLU A 267 -2.50 -26.84 -8.05
C GLU A 267 -1.45 -27.96 -7.92
N ARG A 268 -0.47 -28.03 -8.83
CA ARG A 268 0.57 -29.06 -8.82
C ARG A 268 1.51 -28.95 -7.61
N LYS A 269 1.61 -27.75 -7.02
CA LYS A 269 2.43 -27.50 -5.82
C LYS A 269 1.66 -27.76 -4.52
N TRP A 270 0.33 -27.93 -4.58
CA TRP A 270 -0.50 -28.17 -3.41
C TRP A 270 -0.62 -29.66 -3.10
N GLN A 271 -0.58 -29.98 -1.80
CA GLN A 271 -0.76 -31.33 -1.29
C GLN A 271 -2.18 -31.83 -1.57
N GLU A 272 -2.27 -32.95 -2.26
CA GLU A 272 -3.52 -33.70 -2.44
C GLU A 272 -3.39 -35.10 -1.80
N PRO A 273 -4.44 -35.61 -1.09
CA PRO A 273 -5.69 -34.95 -0.71
C PRO A 273 -5.70 -34.42 0.75
N CYS A 274 -6.33 -33.25 0.97
CA CYS A 274 -6.66 -32.75 2.31
C CYS A 274 -7.96 -33.38 2.84
N ASP A 275 -7.92 -34.00 4.03
CA ASP A 275 -9.06 -34.69 4.66
C ASP A 275 -10.33 -33.83 4.77
N LEU A 276 -10.19 -32.53 5.02
CA LEU A 276 -11.31 -31.62 5.21
C LEU A 276 -11.89 -31.03 3.92
N LYS A 277 -11.21 -31.16 2.77
CA LYS A 277 -11.66 -30.62 1.47
C LYS A 277 -12.23 -29.19 1.57
N SER A 278 -13.53 -29.02 1.32
CA SER A 278 -14.24 -27.73 1.35
C SER A 278 -14.45 -27.15 2.75
N ARG A 279 -14.07 -27.84 3.83
CA ARG A 279 -14.05 -27.31 5.20
C ARG A 279 -12.67 -26.86 5.65
N CYS A 280 -11.62 -27.08 4.85
CA CYS A 280 -10.30 -26.50 5.10
C CYS A 280 -10.26 -25.06 4.57
N PRO A 281 -10.05 -24.03 5.42
CA PRO A 281 -9.99 -22.64 4.95
C PRO A 281 -8.81 -22.39 4.01
N PHE A 282 -7.69 -23.09 4.20
CA PHE A 282 -6.49 -22.94 3.37
C PHE A 282 -6.71 -23.44 1.93
N CYS A 283 -7.33 -24.62 1.78
CA CYS A 283 -7.72 -25.15 0.48
C CYS A 283 -8.81 -24.29 -0.19
N GLN A 284 -9.74 -23.75 0.60
CA GLN A 284 -10.74 -22.79 0.11
C GLN A 284 -10.10 -21.51 -0.41
N ASN A 285 -9.12 -20.93 0.30
CA ASN A 285 -8.43 -19.73 -0.13
C ASN A 285 -7.78 -19.90 -1.50
N ARG A 286 -7.10 -21.04 -1.73
CA ARG A 286 -6.60 -21.39 -3.07
C ARG A 286 -7.74 -21.36 -4.09
N LYS A 287 -8.77 -22.19 -3.87
CA LYS A 287 -9.88 -22.34 -4.83
C LYS A 287 -10.61 -21.03 -5.11
N LEU A 288 -10.78 -20.19 -4.11
CA LEU A 288 -11.41 -18.88 -4.20
C LEU A 288 -10.58 -17.92 -5.06
N LEU A 289 -9.28 -17.83 -4.79
CA LEU A 289 -8.37 -16.93 -5.51
C LEU A 289 -8.02 -17.47 -6.91
N SER A 290 -8.13 -18.77 -7.15
CA SER A 290 -8.01 -19.36 -8.49
C SER A 290 -9.22 -19.11 -9.40
N ARG A 291 -10.33 -18.55 -8.89
CA ARG A 291 -11.48 -18.19 -9.74
C ARG A 291 -11.10 -17.03 -10.66
N LYS A 292 -11.61 -17.06 -11.90
CA LYS A 292 -11.45 -15.96 -12.85
C LYS A 292 -11.94 -14.64 -12.22
N GLY A 293 -11.15 -13.58 -12.31
CA GLY A 293 -11.47 -12.27 -11.71
C GLY A 293 -11.03 -12.09 -10.26
N ALA A 294 -10.82 -13.17 -9.48
CA ALA A 294 -10.61 -13.04 -8.05
C ALA A 294 -9.28 -12.34 -7.69
N VAL A 295 -8.22 -12.61 -8.45
CA VAL A 295 -6.94 -11.91 -8.28
C VAL A 295 -7.04 -10.47 -8.78
N ASP A 296 -7.80 -10.20 -9.85
CA ASP A 296 -8.04 -8.83 -10.35
C ASP A 296 -8.73 -7.98 -9.27
N ASP A 297 -9.76 -8.53 -8.63
CA ASP A 297 -10.52 -7.88 -7.56
C ASP A 297 -9.67 -7.65 -6.30
N LEU A 298 -8.83 -8.63 -5.91
CA LEU A 298 -7.88 -8.44 -4.82
C LEU A 298 -6.82 -7.39 -5.17
N ALA A 299 -6.25 -7.44 -6.37
CA ALA A 299 -5.26 -6.47 -6.85
C ALA A 299 -5.83 -5.05 -6.86
N ARG A 300 -7.11 -4.88 -7.20
CA ARG A 300 -7.83 -3.60 -7.10
C ARG A 300 -7.84 -3.06 -5.67
N LEU A 301 -8.18 -3.88 -4.67
CA LEU A 301 -8.16 -3.48 -3.26
C LEU A 301 -6.75 -3.11 -2.80
N LEU A 302 -5.74 -3.90 -3.18
CA LEU A 302 -4.35 -3.58 -2.87
C LEU A 302 -3.91 -2.27 -3.50
N HIS A 303 -4.38 -1.98 -4.70
CA HIS A 303 -4.11 -0.74 -5.40
C HIS A 303 -4.79 0.46 -4.74
N TYR A 304 -6.07 0.36 -4.37
CA TYR A 304 -6.77 1.40 -3.59
C TYR A 304 -6.06 1.72 -2.28
N TYR A 305 -5.47 0.70 -1.63
CA TYR A 305 -4.64 0.94 -0.45
C TYR A 305 -3.38 1.76 -0.76
N GLU A 306 -2.73 1.53 -1.91
CA GLU A 306 -1.58 2.36 -2.32
C GLU A 306 -2.00 3.81 -2.53
N LEU A 307 -3.17 4.05 -3.13
CA LEU A 307 -3.71 5.40 -3.38
C LEU A 307 -4.05 6.13 -2.08
N ALA A 308 -4.72 5.44 -1.15
CA ALA A 308 -5.13 6.03 0.12
C ALA A 308 -3.94 6.28 1.05
N SER A 309 -3.02 5.32 1.17
CA SER A 309 -1.91 5.40 2.12
C SER A 309 -0.67 6.10 1.57
N GLY A 310 -0.57 6.25 0.25
CA GLY A 310 0.64 6.70 -0.44
C GLY A 310 1.81 5.70 -0.36
N LYS A 311 1.59 4.48 0.12
CA LYS A 311 2.63 3.44 0.30
C LYS A 311 2.49 2.34 -0.75
N ARG A 312 3.58 2.05 -1.47
CA ARG A 312 3.64 0.96 -2.43
C ARG A 312 3.78 -0.41 -1.78
N TRP A 313 3.25 -1.43 -2.45
CA TRP A 313 3.57 -2.81 -2.14
C TRP A 313 4.93 -3.17 -2.74
N THR A 314 5.89 -3.50 -1.88
CA THR A 314 7.17 -4.07 -2.32
C THR A 314 7.02 -5.57 -2.61
N PHE A 315 7.98 -6.20 -3.30
CA PHE A 315 7.96 -7.67 -3.49
C PHE A 315 7.94 -8.40 -2.15
N ARG A 316 8.74 -7.92 -1.17
CA ARG A 316 8.75 -8.47 0.19
C ARG A 316 7.37 -8.39 0.85
N ASP A 317 6.69 -7.25 0.69
CA ASP A 317 5.34 -7.09 1.25
C ASP A 317 4.35 -8.05 0.55
N LEU A 318 4.40 -8.18 -0.78
CA LEU A 318 3.51 -9.07 -1.53
C LEU A 318 3.71 -10.54 -1.20
N PHE A 319 4.95 -11.03 -1.14
CA PHE A 319 5.20 -12.42 -0.73
C PHE A 319 4.69 -12.70 0.68
N SER A 320 4.91 -11.76 1.60
CA SER A 320 4.41 -11.85 2.98
C SER A 320 2.89 -11.80 3.05
N LEU A 321 2.26 -10.94 2.25
CA LEU A 321 0.82 -10.81 2.17
C LEU A 321 0.18 -12.08 1.63
N ILE A 322 0.72 -12.65 0.55
CA ILE A 322 0.23 -13.89 -0.05
C ILE A 322 0.34 -15.05 0.95
N ALA A 323 1.49 -15.20 1.61
CA ALA A 323 1.67 -16.18 2.67
C ALA A 323 0.65 -16.01 3.80
N TYR A 324 0.46 -14.76 4.25
CA TYR A 324 -0.50 -14.43 5.28
C TYR A 324 -1.94 -14.78 4.86
N LEU A 325 -2.38 -14.33 3.69
CA LEU A 325 -3.74 -14.54 3.17
C LEU A 325 -4.06 -16.01 2.96
N LEU A 326 -3.14 -16.77 2.33
CA LEU A 326 -3.38 -18.17 2.01
C LEU A 326 -3.26 -19.08 3.24
N VAL A 327 -2.37 -18.78 4.18
CA VAL A 327 -2.01 -19.69 5.28
C VAL A 327 -1.95 -18.98 6.63
N GLY A 328 -1.15 -17.92 6.74
CA GLY A 328 -0.96 -17.18 7.98
C GLY A 328 0.39 -17.35 8.64
N ASP A 329 0.43 -17.00 9.92
CA ASP A 329 1.63 -17.14 10.74
C ASP A 329 1.66 -18.49 11.46
N SER A 330 2.86 -19.06 11.57
CA SER A 330 3.10 -20.30 12.32
C SER A 330 2.69 -20.24 13.80
N ALA A 331 2.69 -19.05 14.42
CA ALA A 331 2.28 -18.83 15.79
C ALA A 331 0.79 -19.13 16.01
N GLU A 332 0.00 -19.03 14.94
CA GLU A 332 -1.45 -19.27 14.95
C GLU A 332 -1.81 -20.75 14.78
N LEU A 333 -0.89 -21.54 14.21
CA LEU A 333 -1.09 -22.94 13.86
C LEU A 333 -0.63 -23.86 15.01
N LYS A 334 -1.24 -23.65 16.20
CA LYS A 334 -0.96 -24.45 17.39
C LYS A 334 -2.15 -25.29 17.83
N VAL A 335 -1.89 -26.53 18.21
CA VAL A 335 -2.84 -27.44 18.86
C VAL A 335 -2.15 -28.02 20.09
N ASN A 336 -2.72 -27.82 21.29
CA ASN A 336 -2.10 -28.23 22.56
C ASN A 336 -0.64 -27.75 22.69
N ASP A 337 -0.41 -26.47 22.39
CA ASP A 337 0.91 -25.80 22.35
C ASP A 337 1.95 -26.36 21.38
N ARG A 338 1.60 -27.36 20.57
CA ARG A 338 2.45 -27.89 19.50
C ARG A 338 2.11 -27.22 18.19
N ARG A 339 3.15 -26.81 17.44
CA ARG A 339 2.98 -26.34 16.06
C ARG A 339 2.61 -27.52 15.16
N VAL A 340 1.60 -27.34 14.32
CA VAL A 340 1.11 -28.34 13.38
C VAL A 340 1.01 -27.73 11.99
N SER A 341 0.81 -28.56 10.95
CA SER A 341 0.57 -28.05 9.61
C SER A 341 -0.79 -27.34 9.50
N PRO A 342 -1.00 -26.47 8.48
CA PRO A 342 -2.27 -25.78 8.29
C PRO A 342 -3.47 -26.74 8.22
N CYS A 343 -3.39 -27.77 7.38
CA CYS A 343 -4.49 -28.72 7.21
C CYS A 343 -4.79 -29.51 8.50
N GLU A 344 -3.76 -29.90 9.26
CA GLU A 344 -3.94 -30.55 10.57
C GLU A 344 -4.57 -29.61 11.60
N TRP A 345 -4.18 -28.33 11.62
CA TRP A 345 -4.82 -27.33 12.46
C TRP A 345 -6.31 -27.20 12.13
N ALA A 346 -6.65 -27.10 10.84
CA ALA A 346 -8.04 -27.03 10.41
C ALA A 346 -8.83 -28.29 10.82
N ALA A 347 -8.26 -29.48 10.65
CA ALA A 347 -8.86 -30.75 11.10
C ALA A 347 -9.10 -30.78 12.61
N ALA A 348 -8.16 -30.27 13.41
CA ALA A 348 -8.32 -30.16 14.85
C ALA A 348 -9.46 -29.20 15.23
N GLN A 349 -9.52 -28.01 14.63
CA GLN A 349 -10.61 -27.05 14.90
C GLN A 349 -11.97 -27.59 14.45
N ASN A 350 -12.06 -28.27 13.30
CA ASN A 350 -13.32 -28.85 12.83
C ASN A 350 -13.81 -29.96 13.78
N ARG A 351 -12.91 -30.80 14.31
CA ARG A 351 -13.27 -31.78 15.36
C ARG A 351 -13.73 -31.11 16.64
N LEU A 352 -13.05 -30.05 17.10
CA LEU A 352 -13.48 -29.29 18.28
C LEU A 352 -14.88 -28.69 18.11
N ALA A 353 -15.20 -28.18 16.93
CA ALA A 353 -16.52 -27.62 16.63
C ALA A 353 -17.64 -28.69 16.69
N SER A 354 -17.40 -29.86 16.08
CA SER A 354 -18.39 -30.93 15.93
C SER A 354 -18.52 -31.82 17.16
N GLU A 355 -17.40 -32.26 17.73
CA GLU A 355 -17.31 -33.31 18.75
C GLU A 355 -16.89 -32.77 20.12
N GLY A 356 -16.46 -31.52 20.21
CA GLY A 356 -16.01 -30.92 21.47
C GLY A 356 -17.09 -30.91 22.55
N ARG A 357 -16.68 -30.76 23.82
CA ARG A 357 -17.63 -30.64 24.93
C ARG A 357 -18.48 -29.37 24.78
N ALA A 358 -19.81 -29.52 24.86
CA ALA A 358 -20.73 -28.39 24.75
C ALA A 358 -20.46 -27.32 25.84
N GLY A 359 -20.54 -26.04 25.46
CA GLY A 359 -20.38 -24.91 26.37
C GLY A 359 -18.93 -24.55 26.74
N THR A 360 -17.92 -25.25 26.22
CA THR A 360 -16.52 -24.86 26.39
C THR A 360 -16.12 -23.75 25.43
N VAL A 361 -15.15 -22.92 25.85
CA VAL A 361 -14.71 -21.75 25.06
C VAL A 361 -14.04 -22.20 23.75
N GLU A 362 -13.34 -23.32 23.78
CA GLU A 362 -12.63 -23.89 22.64
C GLU A 362 -13.62 -24.34 21.56
N ARG A 363 -14.68 -25.06 21.94
CA ARG A 363 -15.72 -25.49 21.01
C ARG A 363 -16.45 -24.30 20.41
N ASP A 364 -16.85 -23.35 21.25
CA ASP A 364 -17.60 -22.16 20.84
C ASP A 364 -16.82 -21.31 19.82
N ARG A 365 -15.49 -21.22 19.96
CA ARG A 365 -14.64 -20.42 19.09
C ARG A 365 -14.25 -21.12 17.80
N ALA A 366 -14.18 -22.45 17.79
CA ALA A 366 -13.62 -23.21 16.67
C ALA A 366 -14.26 -22.88 15.30
N PRO A 367 -15.60 -22.75 15.15
CA PRO A 367 -16.20 -22.34 13.88
C PRO A 367 -15.73 -20.95 13.40
N TYR A 368 -15.68 -19.98 14.32
CA TYR A 368 -15.24 -18.62 14.02
C TYR A 368 -13.74 -18.55 13.71
N LEU A 369 -12.93 -19.37 14.38
CA LEU A 369 -11.50 -19.50 14.08
C LEU A 369 -11.27 -20.08 12.68
N LEU A 370 -12.06 -21.08 12.26
CA LEU A 370 -11.97 -21.62 10.90
C LEU A 370 -12.35 -20.58 9.85
N ALA A 371 -13.48 -19.88 10.03
CA ALA A 371 -13.93 -18.87 9.09
C ALA A 371 -12.99 -17.66 9.03
N SER A 372 -12.38 -17.25 10.15
CA SER A 372 -11.42 -16.13 10.16
C SER A 372 -10.13 -16.43 9.40
N ARG A 373 -9.87 -17.69 9.02
CA ARG A 373 -8.76 -18.07 8.14
C ARG A 373 -9.10 -18.00 6.65
N LEU A 374 -10.35 -17.72 6.28
CA LEU A 374 -10.68 -17.38 4.90
C LEU A 374 -10.04 -16.02 4.54
N TYR A 375 -9.46 -15.93 3.36
CA TYR A 375 -8.58 -14.80 3.00
C TYR A 375 -9.28 -13.44 3.11
N HIS A 376 -10.58 -13.37 2.79
CA HIS A 376 -11.38 -12.15 2.88
C HIS A 376 -11.63 -11.70 4.31
N HIS A 377 -11.86 -12.62 5.25
CA HIS A 377 -11.96 -12.28 6.68
C HIS A 377 -10.61 -11.96 7.28
N ARG A 378 -9.56 -12.53 6.71
CA ARG A 378 -8.18 -12.29 7.13
C ARG A 378 -7.63 -10.94 6.67
N LEU A 379 -8.08 -10.47 5.50
CA LEU A 379 -7.77 -9.14 4.99
C LEU A 379 -8.42 -8.04 5.85
N PHE A 380 -9.51 -8.38 6.55
CA PHE A 380 -10.24 -7.47 7.45
C PHE A 380 -10.50 -8.15 8.80
N PRO A 381 -9.46 -8.36 9.64
CA PRO A 381 -9.55 -9.24 10.80
C PRO A 381 -10.13 -8.55 12.06
N GLU A 382 -10.22 -7.23 12.07
CA GLU A 382 -10.66 -6.47 13.25
C GLU A 382 -12.17 -6.56 13.44
N TRP A 383 -12.58 -6.85 14.67
CA TRP A 383 -13.99 -6.87 15.07
C TRP A 383 -14.17 -6.08 16.38
N PRO A 384 -15.28 -5.34 16.55
CA PRO A 384 -15.53 -4.60 17.78
C PRO A 384 -15.68 -5.55 18.98
N GLY A 385 -15.04 -5.21 20.08
CA GLY A 385 -15.21 -5.88 21.37
C GLY A 385 -16.53 -5.48 22.03
N PHE A 386 -17.39 -6.46 22.34
CA PHE A 386 -18.67 -6.26 23.02
C PHE A 386 -18.64 -6.71 24.49
N ASP A 387 -17.51 -6.53 25.18
CA ASP A 387 -17.25 -7.02 26.54
C ASP A 387 -17.40 -5.96 27.65
N ARG A 388 -17.73 -4.71 27.28
CA ARG A 388 -17.84 -3.56 28.20
C ARG A 388 -19.22 -2.91 28.13
N GLY A 389 -19.47 -1.94 29.03
CA GLY A 389 -20.65 -1.08 29.00
C GLY A 389 -21.99 -1.82 29.02
N GLU A 390 -22.95 -1.33 28.22
CA GLU A 390 -24.30 -1.87 28.13
C GLU A 390 -24.33 -3.30 27.58
N HIS A 391 -23.44 -3.64 26.63
CA HIS A 391 -23.31 -5.02 26.14
C HIS A 391 -22.91 -5.99 27.25
N ARG A 392 -21.98 -5.62 28.14
CA ARG A 392 -21.62 -6.46 29.30
C ARG A 392 -22.82 -6.71 30.19
N LYS A 393 -23.58 -5.66 30.52
CA LYS A 393 -24.78 -5.75 31.37
C LYS A 393 -25.85 -6.65 30.72
N ALA A 394 -26.11 -6.45 29.43
CA ALA A 394 -27.07 -7.24 28.67
C ALA A 394 -26.69 -8.73 28.62
N LYS A 395 -25.42 -9.06 28.36
CA LYS A 395 -24.93 -10.44 28.35
C LYS A 395 -25.09 -11.14 29.70
N HIS A 396 -24.77 -10.45 30.80
CA HIS A 396 -24.94 -11.00 32.15
C HIS A 396 -26.41 -11.25 32.48
N ALA A 397 -27.30 -10.39 31.99
CA ALA A 397 -28.73 -10.47 32.24
C ALA A 397 -29.43 -11.59 31.47
N LEU A 398 -28.97 -11.91 30.26
CA LEU A 398 -29.73 -12.74 29.31
C LEU A 398 -29.05 -14.06 28.91
N ILE A 399 -27.72 -14.11 28.90
CA ILE A 399 -26.96 -15.20 28.26
C ILE A 399 -26.07 -15.95 29.27
N LYS A 400 -26.03 -15.50 30.54
CA LYS A 400 -25.20 -16.14 31.57
C LYS A 400 -25.75 -17.52 31.97
N ASP A 401 -27.06 -17.62 32.15
CA ASP A 401 -27.79 -18.86 32.44
C ASP A 401 -28.57 -19.30 31.19
N GLU A 402 -27.96 -20.18 30.40
CA GLU A 402 -28.42 -20.62 29.06
C GLU A 402 -29.29 -21.89 29.11
N SER A 403 -29.82 -22.25 30.28
CA SER A 403 -30.40 -23.59 30.52
C SER A 403 -31.61 -23.86 29.61
N GLY A 404 -31.36 -24.58 28.52
CA GLY A 404 -32.37 -25.16 27.63
C GLY A 404 -32.58 -24.47 26.27
N ASP A 405 -31.99 -23.29 26.02
CA ASP A 405 -32.16 -22.56 24.75
C ASP A 405 -30.88 -22.61 23.91
N SER A 406 -30.91 -23.35 22.79
CA SER A 406 -29.76 -23.50 21.89
C SER A 406 -29.35 -22.18 21.25
N GLY A 407 -30.30 -21.30 20.91
CA GLY A 407 -30.02 -19.99 20.30
C GLY A 407 -29.31 -19.04 21.27
N LEU A 408 -29.68 -19.06 22.56
CA LEU A 408 -28.94 -18.30 23.58
C LEU A 408 -27.51 -18.84 23.79
N ALA A 409 -27.31 -20.15 23.70
CA ALA A 409 -25.98 -20.74 23.70
C ALA A 409 -25.16 -20.31 22.47
N ARG A 410 -25.76 -20.24 21.28
CA ARG A 410 -25.11 -19.69 20.08
C ARG A 410 -24.74 -18.21 20.24
N ALA A 411 -25.63 -17.40 20.81
CA ALA A 411 -25.36 -16.00 21.11
C ALA A 411 -24.16 -15.87 22.09
N LYS A 412 -24.09 -16.74 23.10
CA LYS A 412 -22.96 -16.81 24.03
C LYS A 412 -21.64 -17.11 23.33
N ALA A 413 -21.65 -18.12 22.45
CA ALA A 413 -20.48 -18.51 21.67
C ALA A 413 -19.96 -17.36 20.81
N PHE A 414 -20.85 -16.67 20.09
CA PHE A 414 -20.52 -15.45 19.35
C PHE A 414 -19.85 -14.40 20.23
N PHE A 415 -20.47 -14.05 21.36
CA PHE A 415 -19.93 -13.01 22.24
C PHE A 415 -18.62 -13.41 22.93
N ARG A 416 -18.35 -14.71 23.11
CA ARG A 416 -17.06 -15.24 23.59
C ARG A 416 -15.95 -15.15 22.55
N PHE A 417 -16.30 -15.26 21.27
CA PHE A 417 -15.36 -15.07 20.16
C PHE A 417 -14.98 -13.60 20.00
N VAL A 418 -15.95 -12.71 19.79
CA VAL A 418 -15.68 -11.28 19.54
C VAL A 418 -14.98 -10.57 20.69
N ALA A 419 -15.17 -11.03 21.94
CA ALA A 419 -14.44 -10.52 23.10
C ALA A 419 -12.91 -10.77 23.04
N ARG A 420 -12.45 -11.66 22.15
CA ARG A 420 -11.03 -12.00 21.96
C ARG A 420 -10.58 -11.87 20.51
N ALA A 421 -11.41 -11.35 19.61
CA ALA A 421 -11.11 -11.32 18.18
C ALA A 421 -9.84 -10.53 17.87
N SER A 422 -9.67 -9.34 18.44
CA SER A 422 -8.45 -8.53 18.26
C SER A 422 -7.20 -9.20 18.83
N ASP A 423 -7.31 -9.88 19.99
CA ASP A 423 -6.19 -10.64 20.57
C ASP A 423 -5.79 -11.83 19.68
N LEU A 424 -6.78 -12.50 19.08
CA LEU A 424 -6.55 -13.61 18.16
C LEU A 424 -5.94 -13.15 16.84
N ALA A 425 -6.39 -12.01 16.31
CA ALA A 425 -5.79 -11.36 15.14
C ALA A 425 -4.34 -10.93 15.41
N ALA A 426 -4.02 -10.61 16.67
CA ALA A 426 -2.67 -10.23 17.11
C ALA A 426 -1.67 -11.35 17.28
N LEU A 427 -2.11 -12.61 17.14
CA LEU A 427 -1.19 -13.74 17.11
C LEU A 427 -0.33 -13.75 15.84
N ALA A 428 -0.82 -13.23 14.72
CA ALA A 428 -0.02 -13.00 13.53
C ALA A 428 0.88 -11.78 13.75
N SER A 429 2.19 -12.00 13.74
CA SER A 429 3.20 -10.96 13.91
C SER A 429 3.87 -10.60 12.58
N GLY A 430 4.49 -9.43 12.55
CA GLY A 430 5.25 -8.93 11.40
C GLY A 430 4.57 -7.74 10.72
N ASP A 431 5.35 -7.06 9.87
CA ASP A 431 4.98 -5.76 9.30
C ASP A 431 3.70 -5.82 8.46
N VAL A 432 3.48 -6.90 7.70
CA VAL A 432 2.31 -7.03 6.83
C VAL A 432 1.03 -7.32 7.61
N PRO A 433 0.95 -8.33 8.51
CA PRO A 433 -0.22 -8.48 9.39
C PRO A 433 -0.54 -7.21 10.19
N ASP A 434 0.48 -6.49 10.67
CA ASP A 434 0.30 -5.22 11.39
C ASP A 434 -0.24 -4.12 10.49
N ARG A 435 0.30 -3.99 9.27
CA ARG A 435 -0.19 -3.06 8.24
C ARG A 435 -1.65 -3.35 7.88
N VAL A 436 -1.99 -4.62 7.70
CA VAL A 436 -3.37 -5.06 7.41
C VAL A 436 -4.32 -4.62 8.53
N ARG A 437 -3.97 -4.89 9.79
CA ARG A 437 -4.82 -4.56 10.94
C ARG A 437 -4.97 -3.07 11.18
N ARG A 438 -3.86 -2.33 11.17
CA ARG A 438 -3.83 -0.92 11.60
C ARG A 438 -4.20 0.08 10.52
N SER A 439 -3.92 -0.25 9.25
CA SER A 439 -4.05 0.70 8.14
C SER A 439 -4.94 0.19 7.02
N PHE A 440 -4.76 -1.04 6.54
CA PHE A 440 -5.57 -1.56 5.44
C PHE A 440 -7.05 -1.66 5.81
N CYS A 441 -7.32 -2.29 6.96
CA CYS A 441 -8.67 -2.52 7.46
C CYS A 441 -9.41 -1.20 7.73
N SER A 442 -8.80 -0.25 8.44
CA SER A 442 -9.43 1.04 8.76
C SER A 442 -9.78 1.87 7.52
N THR A 443 -9.08 1.64 6.40
CA THR A 443 -9.25 2.39 5.15
C THR A 443 -10.28 1.73 4.23
N LEU A 444 -10.20 0.41 4.02
CA LEU A 444 -10.89 -0.27 2.92
C LEU A 444 -11.95 -1.29 3.36
N ASP A 445 -12.23 -1.46 4.65
CA ASP A 445 -13.10 -2.53 5.14
C ASP A 445 -14.49 -2.55 4.48
N PRO A 446 -14.84 -3.59 3.71
CA PRO A 446 -16.14 -3.72 3.07
C PRO A 446 -17.29 -3.74 4.07
N ALA A 447 -17.06 -4.10 5.34
CA ALA A 447 -18.07 -4.00 6.38
C ALA A 447 -18.61 -2.57 6.56
N LEU A 448 -17.81 -1.55 6.21
CA LEU A 448 -18.15 -0.13 6.30
C LEU A 448 -18.64 0.48 4.99
N ALA A 449 -18.61 -0.27 3.88
CA ALA A 449 -19.12 0.20 2.60
C ALA A 449 -20.63 0.42 2.67
N THR A 450 -21.16 1.45 2.02
CA THR A 450 -22.60 1.75 2.00
C THR A 450 -23.05 2.09 0.57
N GLY A 451 -24.36 2.18 0.34
CA GLY A 451 -24.90 2.64 -0.93
C GLY A 451 -25.23 1.52 -1.92
N ASN A 452 -25.11 1.83 -3.21
CA ASN A 452 -25.72 1.05 -4.30
C ASN A 452 -24.76 0.11 -5.02
N SER A 453 -23.49 0.04 -4.60
CA SER A 453 -22.52 -0.90 -5.17
C SER A 453 -23.03 -2.35 -5.10
N VAL A 454 -22.96 -3.07 -6.22
CA VAL A 454 -23.56 -4.40 -6.40
C VAL A 454 -22.64 -5.50 -5.85
N LEU A 455 -23.14 -6.27 -4.87
CA LEU A 455 -22.41 -7.39 -4.25
C LEU A 455 -22.86 -8.76 -4.74
N ILE A 456 -24.06 -8.88 -5.31
CA ILE A 456 -24.56 -10.11 -5.91
C ILE A 456 -25.10 -9.76 -7.30
N SER A 457 -24.66 -10.51 -8.30
CA SER A 457 -25.20 -10.43 -9.66
C SER A 457 -25.53 -11.86 -10.09
N ARG A 458 -26.78 -12.07 -10.45
CA ARG A 458 -27.37 -13.28 -11.00
C ARG A 458 -28.11 -12.89 -12.28
N PRO A 459 -28.34 -13.81 -13.22
CA PRO A 459 -29.15 -13.51 -14.40
C PRO A 459 -30.51 -12.91 -14.00
N GLY A 460 -30.75 -11.65 -14.33
CA GLY A 460 -31.99 -10.92 -14.03
C GLY A 460 -32.12 -10.34 -12.60
N GLU A 461 -31.16 -10.55 -11.71
CA GLU A 461 -31.21 -10.03 -10.35
C GLU A 461 -29.85 -9.47 -9.88
N GLU A 462 -29.86 -8.23 -9.41
CA GLU A 462 -28.72 -7.58 -8.77
C GLU A 462 -29.09 -7.12 -7.38
N TYR A 463 -28.21 -7.37 -6.42
CA TYR A 463 -28.38 -6.93 -5.04
C TYR A 463 -27.21 -6.03 -4.64
N SER A 464 -27.57 -4.80 -4.28
CA SER A 464 -26.67 -3.78 -3.73
C SER A 464 -26.35 -4.04 -2.26
N ILE A 465 -25.35 -3.32 -1.74
CA ILE A 465 -25.03 -3.30 -0.31
C ILE A 465 -26.26 -2.95 0.52
N ALA A 466 -26.96 -1.86 0.18
CA ALA A 466 -28.13 -1.40 0.93
C ALA A 466 -29.22 -2.49 1.01
N GLN A 467 -29.52 -3.16 -0.10
CA GLN A 467 -30.53 -4.24 -0.12
C GLN A 467 -30.11 -5.45 0.72
N ILE A 468 -28.82 -5.79 0.77
CA ILE A 468 -28.33 -6.85 1.65
C ILE A 468 -28.46 -6.44 3.11
N GLU A 469 -28.08 -5.22 3.46
CA GLU A 469 -28.22 -4.69 4.83
C GLU A 469 -29.67 -4.68 5.29
N ASP A 470 -30.61 -4.27 4.43
CA ASP A 470 -32.04 -4.28 4.72
C ASP A 470 -32.54 -5.68 5.10
N ARG A 471 -32.15 -6.72 4.33
CA ARG A 471 -32.53 -8.11 4.63
C ARG A 471 -32.00 -8.59 5.98
N PHE A 472 -30.72 -8.34 6.26
CA PHE A 472 -30.12 -8.71 7.56
C PHE A 472 -30.67 -7.88 8.72
N SER A 473 -31.17 -6.66 8.47
CA SER A 473 -31.83 -5.83 9.47
C SER A 473 -33.19 -6.43 9.90
N MET A 474 -33.91 -7.07 8.97
CA MET A 474 -35.19 -7.73 9.22
C MET A 474 -35.00 -9.03 10.02
N SER A 475 -34.14 -9.93 9.53
CA SER A 475 -33.67 -11.12 10.27
C SER A 475 -32.40 -11.70 9.65
N ILE A 476 -31.60 -12.42 10.44
CA ILE A 476 -30.42 -13.11 9.91
C ILE A 476 -30.82 -14.24 8.95
N ARG A 477 -31.99 -14.88 9.16
CA ARG A 477 -32.47 -15.96 8.29
C ARG A 477 -32.82 -15.47 6.88
N GLU A 478 -33.53 -14.35 6.76
CA GLU A 478 -33.82 -13.74 5.45
C GLU A 478 -32.54 -13.32 4.72
N GLY A 479 -31.60 -12.71 5.44
CA GLY A 479 -30.29 -12.37 4.88
C GLY A 479 -29.52 -13.61 4.41
N LEU A 480 -29.53 -14.70 5.19
CA LEU A 480 -28.89 -15.96 4.85
C LEU A 480 -29.51 -16.61 3.61
N GLU A 481 -30.84 -16.64 3.48
CA GLU A 481 -31.52 -17.18 2.31
C GLU A 481 -31.07 -16.48 1.03
N LEU A 482 -30.97 -15.15 1.05
CA LEU A 482 -30.49 -14.35 -0.07
C LEU A 482 -29.06 -14.74 -0.50
N VAL A 483 -28.14 -14.89 0.46
CA VAL A 483 -26.69 -15.03 0.18
C VAL A 483 -26.18 -16.48 0.21
N SER A 484 -27.02 -17.45 0.58
CA SER A 484 -26.66 -18.85 0.84
C SER A 484 -25.80 -19.52 -0.23
N THR A 485 -26.06 -19.21 -1.51
CA THR A 485 -25.33 -19.77 -2.67
C THR A 485 -24.04 -19.04 -3.01
N GLN A 486 -23.81 -17.87 -2.40
CA GLN A 486 -22.67 -16.99 -2.71
C GLN A 486 -21.56 -17.09 -1.66
N ILE A 487 -21.85 -17.57 -0.46
CA ILE A 487 -20.90 -17.69 0.65
C ILE A 487 -20.35 -19.12 0.78
N GLU A 488 -19.23 -19.25 1.46
CA GLU A 488 -18.56 -20.54 1.66
C GLU A 488 -19.15 -21.34 2.84
N PRO A 489 -18.97 -22.67 2.91
CA PRO A 489 -19.61 -23.51 3.93
C PRO A 489 -19.32 -23.07 5.38
N LEU A 490 -18.07 -22.67 5.67
CA LEU A 490 -17.69 -22.19 7.01
C LEU A 490 -18.44 -20.92 7.41
N GLU A 491 -18.77 -20.06 6.45
CA GLU A 491 -19.52 -18.83 6.68
C GLU A 491 -21.00 -19.13 6.90
N ARG A 492 -21.55 -20.05 6.10
CA ARG A 492 -22.92 -20.53 6.24
C ARG A 492 -23.17 -21.11 7.63
N ASP A 493 -22.28 -21.97 8.11
CA ASP A 493 -22.38 -22.58 9.44
C ASP A 493 -22.40 -21.54 10.57
N ILE A 494 -21.70 -20.41 10.41
CA ILE A 494 -21.75 -19.29 11.36
C ILE A 494 -23.08 -18.55 11.27
N LEU A 495 -23.54 -18.23 10.06
CA LEU A 495 -24.80 -17.51 9.88
C LEU A 495 -26.01 -18.33 10.32
N GLU A 496 -25.99 -19.65 10.16
CA GLU A 496 -27.02 -20.55 10.71
C GLU A 496 -27.06 -20.48 12.25
N GLN A 497 -25.90 -20.54 12.90
CA GLN A 497 -25.81 -20.36 14.36
C GLN A 497 -26.27 -18.98 14.82
N LEU A 498 -25.95 -17.93 14.07
CA LEU A 498 -26.40 -16.57 14.38
C LEU A 498 -27.90 -16.40 14.11
N ALA A 499 -28.48 -17.09 13.12
CA ALA A 499 -29.91 -17.07 12.88
C ALA A 499 -30.69 -17.71 14.04
N GLU A 500 -30.21 -18.84 14.60
CA GLU A 500 -30.78 -19.40 15.83
C GLU A 500 -30.70 -18.41 17.01
N ALA A 501 -29.58 -17.71 17.15
CA ALA A 501 -29.42 -16.68 18.17
C ALA A 501 -30.38 -15.49 17.98
N ASP A 502 -30.60 -15.06 16.74
CA ASP A 502 -31.53 -13.98 16.38
C ASP A 502 -32.97 -14.30 16.78
N GLU A 503 -33.41 -15.53 16.54
CA GLU A 503 -34.75 -15.99 16.89
C GLU A 503 -34.97 -16.11 18.41
N SER A 504 -33.95 -16.56 19.14
CA SER A 504 -34.03 -16.64 20.60
C SER A 504 -33.92 -15.27 21.29
N LEU A 505 -33.36 -14.24 20.62
CA LEU A 505 -33.23 -12.89 21.16
C LEU A 505 -34.42 -11.96 20.84
N VAL A 506 -35.49 -12.49 20.23
CA VAL A 506 -36.74 -11.74 19.99
C VAL A 506 -37.32 -11.23 21.30
N GLU A 507 -37.70 -9.95 21.31
CA GLU A 507 -38.10 -9.25 22.54
C GLU A 507 -39.27 -9.87 23.30
N ASP A 508 -40.24 -10.45 22.58
CA ASP A 508 -41.44 -11.07 23.16
C ASP A 508 -41.13 -12.31 23.99
N ARG A 509 -39.92 -12.87 23.85
CA ARG A 509 -39.43 -13.99 24.68
C ARG A 509 -38.91 -13.55 26.04
N PHE A 510 -38.81 -12.25 26.30
CA PHE A 510 -38.24 -11.71 27.54
C PHE A 510 -39.22 -10.82 28.30
N PRO A 511 -39.11 -10.76 29.64
CA PRO A 511 -39.88 -9.81 30.44
C PRO A 511 -39.59 -8.35 30.03
N ARG A 512 -40.58 -7.46 30.20
CA ARG A 512 -40.49 -6.03 29.78
C ARG A 512 -39.25 -5.28 30.30
N ASN A 513 -38.72 -5.64 31.47
CA ASN A 513 -37.52 -5.03 32.05
C ASN A 513 -36.19 -5.53 31.42
N ARG A 514 -36.25 -6.51 30.52
CA ARG A 514 -35.12 -7.12 29.81
C ARG A 514 -35.17 -6.91 28.29
N THR A 515 -36.29 -6.40 27.75
CA THR A 515 -36.51 -6.13 26.33
C THR A 515 -35.43 -5.26 25.69
N ARG A 516 -34.97 -4.19 26.37
CA ARG A 516 -33.91 -3.31 25.85
C ARG A 516 -32.59 -4.05 25.66
N GLN A 517 -32.25 -4.94 26.60
CA GLN A 517 -31.05 -5.76 26.54
C GLN A 517 -31.16 -6.79 25.41
N ALA A 518 -32.32 -7.41 25.21
CA ALA A 518 -32.55 -8.37 24.14
C ALA A 518 -32.40 -7.69 22.76
N ARG A 519 -33.08 -6.56 22.55
CA ARG A 519 -32.95 -5.73 21.33
C ARG A 519 -31.51 -5.31 21.05
N LEU A 520 -30.75 -4.91 22.08
CA LEU A 520 -29.35 -4.53 21.93
C LEU A 520 -28.50 -5.70 21.41
N LEU A 521 -28.63 -6.88 22.01
CA LEU A 521 -27.86 -8.06 21.61
C LEU A 521 -28.29 -8.56 20.22
N GLN A 522 -29.60 -8.57 19.94
CA GLN A 522 -30.17 -8.95 18.65
C GLN A 522 -29.69 -8.02 17.52
N ALA A 523 -29.79 -6.70 17.71
CA ALA A 523 -29.29 -5.73 16.74
C ALA A 523 -27.77 -5.90 16.51
N THR A 524 -27.01 -6.21 17.58
CA THR A 524 -25.57 -6.42 17.48
C THR A 524 -25.22 -7.64 16.62
N ILE A 525 -25.92 -8.78 16.79
CA ILE A 525 -25.66 -9.98 15.97
C ILE A 525 -26.10 -9.81 14.52
N ARG A 526 -27.21 -9.08 14.27
CA ARG A 526 -27.66 -8.74 12.91
C ARG A 526 -26.65 -7.86 12.18
N GLN A 527 -26.16 -6.80 12.84
CA GLN A 527 -25.11 -5.95 12.30
C GLN A 527 -23.82 -6.72 12.05
N PHE A 528 -23.43 -7.63 12.94
CA PHE A 528 -22.28 -8.50 12.70
C PHE A 528 -22.48 -9.39 11.48
N ALA A 529 -23.63 -10.06 11.35
CA ALA A 529 -23.93 -10.94 10.23
C ALA A 529 -23.91 -10.21 8.88
N ALA A 530 -24.53 -9.02 8.80
CA ALA A 530 -24.48 -8.18 7.61
C ALA A 530 -23.04 -7.81 7.24
N ARG A 531 -22.24 -7.35 8.21
CA ARG A 531 -20.83 -6.97 8.01
C ARG A 531 -19.95 -8.16 7.63
N PHE A 532 -20.19 -9.32 8.22
CA PHE A 532 -19.50 -10.58 7.92
C PHE A 532 -19.72 -10.98 6.46
N VAL A 533 -20.95 -10.91 5.97
CA VAL A 533 -21.28 -11.17 4.56
C VAL A 533 -20.71 -10.10 3.64
N LYS A 534 -20.78 -8.82 4.01
CA LYS A 534 -20.18 -7.72 3.23
C LYS A 534 -18.67 -7.90 3.06
N ARG A 535 -17.92 -8.29 4.11
CA ARG A 535 -16.49 -8.63 3.99
C ARG A 535 -16.26 -9.77 3.00
N SER A 536 -17.08 -10.81 3.08
CA SER A 536 -17.00 -11.98 2.18
C SER A 536 -17.21 -11.63 0.71
N LEU A 537 -18.33 -10.96 0.41
CA LEU A 537 -18.71 -10.64 -0.96
C LEU A 537 -17.91 -9.45 -1.50
N GLY A 538 -17.70 -8.43 -0.69
CA GLY A 538 -16.99 -7.22 -1.08
C GLY A 538 -15.53 -7.49 -1.39
N ALA A 539 -14.81 -8.22 -0.54
CA ALA A 539 -13.42 -8.57 -0.81
C ALA A 539 -13.26 -9.40 -2.09
N ARG A 540 -14.19 -10.34 -2.34
CA ARG A 540 -14.21 -11.20 -3.54
C ARG A 540 -14.58 -10.46 -4.83
N ARG A 541 -15.11 -9.24 -4.74
CA ARG A 541 -15.51 -8.39 -5.88
C ARG A 541 -14.72 -7.09 -5.96
N GLY A 542 -13.73 -6.92 -5.09
CA GLY A 542 -12.94 -5.69 -5.01
C GLY A 542 -13.75 -4.46 -4.58
N VAL A 543 -14.87 -4.66 -3.88
CA VAL A 543 -15.73 -3.59 -3.34
C VAL A 543 -15.32 -3.29 -1.91
N CYS A 544 -15.07 -2.02 -1.61
CA CYS A 544 -14.60 -1.53 -0.32
C CYS A 544 -15.37 -0.30 0.16
N ARG A 545 -14.98 0.22 1.33
CA ARG A 545 -15.37 1.56 1.75
C ARG A 545 -14.88 2.59 0.73
N ASP A 546 -15.71 3.59 0.43
CA ASP A 546 -15.40 4.68 -0.53
C ASP A 546 -15.08 4.17 -1.95
N ASN A 547 -15.62 3.01 -2.35
CA ASN A 547 -15.31 2.34 -3.62
C ASN A 547 -15.49 3.22 -4.87
N GLU A 548 -16.61 3.94 -4.94
CA GLU A 548 -16.93 4.83 -6.06
C GLU A 548 -15.93 5.99 -6.16
N LEU A 549 -15.59 6.61 -5.01
CA LEU A 549 -14.58 7.67 -4.94
C LEU A 549 -13.19 7.20 -5.39
N PHE A 550 -12.80 5.96 -5.08
CA PHE A 550 -11.53 5.42 -5.58
C PHE A 550 -11.52 5.21 -7.10
N ALA A 551 -12.65 4.77 -7.67
CA ALA A 551 -12.79 4.64 -9.12
C ALA A 551 -12.68 6.01 -9.79
N GLU A 552 -13.40 7.01 -9.29
CA GLU A 552 -13.32 8.40 -9.78
C GLU A 552 -11.91 8.97 -9.66
N TYR A 553 -11.22 8.72 -8.54
CA TYR A 553 -9.85 9.18 -8.33
C TYR A 553 -8.86 8.55 -9.32
N LEU A 554 -9.03 7.26 -9.65
CA LEU A 554 -8.24 6.58 -10.69
C LEU A 554 -8.48 7.16 -12.08
N GLU A 555 -9.72 7.48 -12.41
CA GLU A 555 -10.06 8.15 -13.66
C GLU A 555 -9.41 9.54 -13.72
N ALA A 556 -9.45 10.27 -12.61
CA ALA A 556 -8.84 11.60 -12.48
C ALA A 556 -7.30 11.60 -12.58
N ILE A 557 -6.63 10.52 -12.18
CA ILE A 557 -5.18 10.34 -12.38
C ILE A 557 -4.83 10.26 -13.87
N ASN A 558 -5.64 9.53 -14.63
CA ASN A 558 -5.37 9.26 -16.04
C ASN A 558 -5.90 10.36 -16.97
N ASN A 559 -6.96 11.07 -16.55
CA ASN A 559 -7.61 12.07 -17.37
C ASN A 559 -7.74 13.41 -16.64
N SER A 560 -6.97 14.39 -17.09
CA SER A 560 -7.00 15.74 -16.54
C SER A 560 -8.35 16.46 -16.73
N SER A 561 -9.25 16.03 -17.62
CA SER A 561 -10.59 16.65 -17.73
C SER A 561 -11.46 16.37 -16.51
N GLU A 562 -11.33 15.19 -15.89
CA GLU A 562 -12.14 14.79 -14.73
C GLU A 562 -11.83 15.64 -13.49
N LEU A 563 -10.67 16.30 -13.46
CA LEU A 563 -10.29 17.21 -12.38
C LEU A 563 -11.03 18.56 -12.39
N GLN A 564 -12.02 18.79 -13.27
CA GLN A 564 -12.71 20.08 -13.34
C GLN A 564 -13.51 20.40 -12.07
N ALA A 565 -14.29 19.46 -11.56
CA ALA A 565 -15.06 19.62 -10.33
C ALA A 565 -14.14 19.88 -9.12
N VAL A 566 -13.11 19.04 -8.96
CA VAL A 566 -12.08 19.18 -7.91
C VAL A 566 -11.40 20.56 -7.95
N ARG A 567 -11.06 21.07 -9.14
CA ARG A 567 -10.47 22.41 -9.31
C ARG A 567 -11.43 23.53 -8.89
N LYS A 568 -12.72 23.37 -9.15
CA LYS A 568 -13.76 24.34 -8.76
C LYS A 568 -13.90 24.40 -7.25
N GLU A 569 -13.97 23.25 -6.58
CA GLU A 569 -14.11 23.21 -5.12
C GLU A 569 -12.84 23.68 -4.41
N MET A 570 -11.66 23.29 -4.91
CA MET A 570 -10.40 23.81 -4.36
C MET A 570 -10.31 25.34 -4.50
N ARG A 571 -10.86 25.91 -5.58
CA ARG A 571 -10.93 27.36 -5.74
C ARG A 571 -11.82 27.97 -4.65
N LYS A 572 -13.04 27.46 -4.46
CA LYS A 572 -13.96 28.00 -3.43
C LYS A 572 -13.32 28.02 -2.05
N LEU A 573 -12.65 26.93 -1.65
CA LEU A 573 -11.97 26.83 -0.35
C LEU A 573 -10.81 27.82 -0.14
N LEU A 574 -10.25 28.38 -1.23
CA LEU A 574 -9.20 29.39 -1.14
C LEU A 574 -9.75 30.82 -1.05
N HIS A 575 -10.97 31.04 -1.51
CA HIS A 575 -11.64 32.36 -1.54
C HIS A 575 -12.56 32.53 -0.33
N ASP A 576 -13.02 33.76 -0.11
CA ASP A 576 -14.04 34.06 0.88
C ASP A 576 -15.47 33.88 0.33
N ALA A 577 -16.46 34.23 1.15
CA ALA A 577 -17.88 34.10 0.79
C ALA A 577 -18.29 34.94 -0.44
N ASP A 578 -17.52 35.98 -0.77
CA ASP A 578 -17.75 36.85 -1.93
C ASP A 578 -16.93 36.41 -3.17
N ASP A 579 -16.35 35.20 -3.13
CA ASP A 579 -15.44 34.65 -4.15
C ASP A 579 -14.20 35.54 -4.37
N ARG A 580 -13.76 36.26 -3.33
CA ARG A 580 -12.54 37.09 -3.35
C ARG A 580 -11.40 36.39 -2.63
N PHE A 581 -10.18 36.59 -3.12
CA PHE A 581 -9.00 36.04 -2.46
C PHE A 581 -8.47 37.04 -1.43
N ARG A 582 -8.56 36.67 -0.14
CA ARG A 582 -8.05 37.46 0.98
C ARG A 582 -6.65 36.99 1.40
N ALA A 583 -5.63 37.79 1.09
CA ALA A 583 -4.23 37.57 1.44
C ALA A 583 -3.86 38.35 2.71
N GLY A 584 -3.73 37.66 3.85
CA GLY A 584 -3.31 38.30 5.10
C GLY A 584 -1.86 38.79 5.02
N LEU A 585 -1.61 40.09 5.16
CA LEU A 585 -0.27 40.67 4.98
C LEU A 585 0.73 40.15 6.01
N ALA A 586 0.31 39.92 7.26
CA ALA A 586 1.17 39.38 8.31
C ALA A 586 1.75 38.00 7.94
N THR A 587 0.95 37.13 7.31
CA THR A 587 1.39 35.79 6.91
C THR A 587 2.44 35.81 5.81
N THR A 588 2.47 36.88 5.00
CA THR A 588 3.49 37.06 3.95
C THR A 588 4.88 37.38 4.50
N PHE A 589 4.97 37.79 5.77
CA PHE A 589 6.21 37.98 6.53
C PHE A 589 6.52 36.80 7.47
N GLY A 590 5.78 35.70 7.37
CA GLY A 590 5.95 34.52 8.23
C GLY A 590 5.37 34.69 9.64
N GLN A 591 4.56 35.73 9.89
CA GLN A 591 3.86 35.91 11.15
C GLN A 591 2.49 35.22 11.10
N PRO A 592 1.99 34.67 12.22
CA PRO A 592 0.64 34.11 12.26
C PRO A 592 -0.41 35.20 12.00
N VAL A 593 -1.59 34.78 11.54
CA VAL A 593 -2.74 35.69 11.36
C VAL A 593 -3.03 36.37 12.70
N ALA A 594 -3.05 37.70 12.70
CA ALA A 594 -3.39 38.48 13.88
C ALA A 594 -4.84 38.18 14.32
N GLU A 595 -5.22 38.52 15.56
CA GLU A 595 -6.62 38.46 15.98
C GLU A 595 -7.51 39.16 14.93
N ARG A 596 -8.73 38.65 14.68
CA ARG A 596 -9.62 39.16 13.61
C ARG A 596 -9.83 40.68 13.64
N SER A 597 -9.69 41.31 14.81
CA SER A 597 -9.78 42.76 15.01
C SER A 597 -8.59 43.56 14.45
N ARG A 598 -7.44 42.90 14.23
CA ARG A 598 -6.16 43.49 13.80
C ARG A 598 -5.60 42.88 12.52
N ASP A 599 -6.33 41.96 11.89
CA ASP A 599 -5.90 41.34 10.63
C ASP A 599 -5.89 42.38 9.51
N ILE A 600 -4.74 42.56 8.86
CA ILE A 600 -4.62 43.42 7.66
C ILE A 600 -4.48 42.50 6.48
N ALA A 601 -5.40 42.59 5.52
CA ALA A 601 -5.40 41.72 4.36
C ALA A 601 -5.52 42.50 3.06
N LEU A 602 -4.78 42.07 2.04
CA LEU A 602 -5.00 42.49 0.66
C LEU A 602 -6.10 41.60 0.08
N VAL A 603 -7.19 42.22 -0.37
CA VAL A 603 -8.31 41.55 -1.04
C VAL A 603 -8.20 41.84 -2.53
N ILE A 604 -8.12 40.77 -3.32
CA ILE A 604 -8.06 40.87 -4.78
C ILE A 604 -9.36 40.35 -5.40
N HIS A 605 -9.77 41.01 -6.48
CA HIS A 605 -10.93 40.62 -7.27
C HIS A 605 -10.59 39.56 -8.32
N GLU A 606 -9.31 39.40 -8.69
CA GLU A 606 -8.87 38.35 -9.62
C GLU A 606 -9.04 36.95 -8.99
N LYS A 607 -9.72 36.06 -9.72
CA LYS A 607 -9.90 34.67 -9.28
C LYS A 607 -8.59 33.90 -9.42
N ILE A 608 -8.17 33.22 -8.35
CA ILE A 608 -6.98 32.36 -8.41
C ILE A 608 -7.24 31.20 -9.38
N LYS A 609 -6.46 31.17 -10.47
CA LYS A 609 -6.51 30.12 -11.49
C LYS A 609 -5.83 28.86 -10.96
N ILE A 610 -6.57 27.74 -10.97
CA ILE A 610 -6.10 26.40 -10.63
C ILE A 610 -6.11 25.55 -11.90
N LYS A 611 -4.96 24.97 -12.24
CA LYS A 611 -4.79 24.10 -13.41
C LYS A 611 -4.44 22.68 -12.97
N ALA A 612 -4.82 21.68 -13.76
CA ALA A 612 -4.27 20.34 -13.57
C ALA A 612 -2.84 20.31 -14.12
N HIS A 613 -1.94 19.67 -13.39
CA HIS A 613 -0.62 19.34 -13.92
C HIS A 613 -0.75 18.12 -14.84
N PRO A 614 -0.08 18.10 -16.00
CA PRO A 614 -0.07 16.91 -16.85
C PRO A 614 0.43 15.68 -16.08
N PRO A 615 -0.10 14.48 -16.35
CA PRO A 615 0.37 13.26 -15.74
C PRO A 615 1.86 13.05 -16.02
N SER A 616 2.59 12.58 -15.01
CA SER A 616 4.04 12.35 -15.06
C SER A 616 4.34 10.88 -15.33
N GLY A 617 4.90 10.56 -16.49
CA GLY A 617 5.28 9.19 -16.90
C GLY A 617 5.70 9.15 -18.37
N GLY A 618 6.36 8.08 -18.82
CA GLY A 618 6.72 7.92 -20.23
C GLY A 618 7.80 6.87 -20.49
N ARG A 619 8.39 6.89 -21.70
CA ARG A 619 9.45 5.96 -22.08
C ARG A 619 10.71 6.09 -21.20
N ASP A 620 10.95 7.24 -20.58
CA ASP A 620 12.23 7.53 -19.93
C ASP A 620 12.14 7.53 -18.40
N ARG A 621 10.98 7.16 -17.83
CA ARG A 621 10.72 7.13 -16.39
C ARG A 621 9.47 6.33 -16.02
N PRO A 622 9.40 5.76 -14.80
CA PRO A 622 8.19 5.11 -14.33
C PRO A 622 7.03 6.10 -14.16
N GLN A 623 5.81 5.61 -14.35
CA GLN A 623 4.58 6.38 -14.21
C GLN A 623 4.28 6.69 -12.75
N SER A 624 4.01 7.97 -12.45
CA SER A 624 3.54 8.40 -11.14
C SER A 624 2.02 8.30 -11.06
N LEU A 625 1.51 7.85 -9.91
CA LEU A 625 0.07 7.74 -9.65
C LEU A 625 -0.45 8.84 -8.71
N LEU A 626 0.33 9.92 -8.53
CA LEU A 626 -0.04 11.07 -7.73
C LEU A 626 -0.26 12.26 -8.67
N PRO A 627 -1.51 12.72 -8.86
CA PRO A 627 -1.79 13.90 -9.67
C PRO A 627 -1.45 15.17 -8.88
N TYR A 628 -1.23 16.27 -9.61
CA TYR A 628 -0.93 17.57 -9.02
C TYR A 628 -1.86 18.65 -9.58
N LEU A 629 -2.24 19.59 -8.71
CA LEU A 629 -2.93 20.82 -9.08
C LEU A 629 -1.94 21.98 -8.99
N VAL A 630 -1.93 22.86 -9.99
CA VAL A 630 -1.07 24.04 -10.04
C VAL A 630 -1.87 25.28 -9.66
N VAL A 631 -1.49 25.93 -8.55
CA VAL A 631 -2.10 27.14 -8.00
C VAL A 631 -1.07 28.28 -8.03
N LYS A 632 -1.24 29.28 -8.91
CA LYS A 632 -0.27 30.39 -9.16
C LYS A 632 1.20 29.90 -9.21
N GLY A 633 1.43 28.82 -9.97
CA GLY A 633 2.75 28.22 -10.18
C GLY A 633 3.26 27.31 -9.05
N HIS A 634 2.48 27.07 -7.98
CA HIS A 634 2.79 26.06 -6.97
C HIS A 634 2.05 24.77 -7.26
N ALA A 635 2.75 23.65 -7.28
CA ALA A 635 2.13 22.34 -7.38
C ALA A 635 1.68 21.85 -6.00
N VAL A 636 0.43 21.42 -5.93
CA VAL A 636 -0.19 20.81 -4.76
C VAL A 636 -0.51 19.37 -5.13
N ALA A 637 0.06 18.43 -4.38
CA ALA A 637 -0.27 17.01 -4.56
C ALA A 637 -1.74 16.79 -4.23
N LEU A 638 -2.47 16.21 -5.16
CA LEU A 638 -3.87 15.81 -4.96
C LEU A 638 -3.87 14.38 -4.44
N THR A 639 -3.71 14.22 -3.12
CA THR A 639 -3.83 12.90 -2.46
C THR A 639 -5.29 12.45 -2.45
N PHE A 640 -5.53 11.15 -2.21
CA PHE A 640 -6.89 10.63 -2.09
C PHE A 640 -7.69 11.33 -0.97
N ASP A 641 -7.08 11.62 0.18
CA ASP A 641 -7.76 12.35 1.26
C ASP A 641 -8.14 13.78 0.86
N LEU A 642 -7.30 14.49 0.09
CA LEU A 642 -7.66 15.81 -0.44
C LEU A 642 -8.76 15.69 -1.50
N PHE A 643 -8.67 14.69 -2.38
CA PHE A 643 -9.70 14.43 -3.39
C PHE A 643 -11.06 14.15 -2.73
N ARG A 644 -11.12 13.20 -1.78
CA ARG A 644 -12.34 12.91 -1.01
C ARG A 644 -12.88 14.14 -0.32
N ALA A 645 -12.03 14.90 0.39
CA ALA A 645 -12.46 16.11 1.07
C ALA A 645 -13.10 17.14 0.11
N LEU A 646 -12.57 17.27 -1.10
CA LEU A 646 -13.12 18.16 -2.12
C LEU A 646 -14.44 17.63 -2.69
N CYS A 647 -14.58 16.31 -2.87
CA CYS A 647 -15.86 15.70 -3.26
C CYS A 647 -16.92 15.84 -2.16
N ASP A 648 -16.58 15.58 -0.90
CA ASP A 648 -17.50 15.72 0.23
C ASP A 648 -18.06 17.15 0.32
N VAL A 649 -17.21 18.17 0.12
CA VAL A 649 -17.64 19.58 0.06
C VAL A 649 -18.54 19.84 -1.14
N SER A 650 -18.24 19.26 -2.30
CA SER A 650 -19.12 19.32 -3.49
C SER A 650 -20.51 18.73 -3.19
N ASP A 651 -20.57 17.67 -2.40
CA ASP A 651 -21.79 16.97 -2.01
C ASP A 651 -22.53 17.65 -0.83
N GLY A 652 -22.03 18.80 -0.37
CA GLY A 652 -22.69 19.64 0.62
C GLY A 652 -22.16 19.51 2.05
N LEU A 653 -21.02 18.83 2.26
CA LEU A 653 -20.34 18.84 3.55
C LEU A 653 -19.87 20.27 3.87
N HIS A 654 -20.25 20.77 5.04
CA HIS A 654 -19.80 22.07 5.50
C HIS A 654 -18.27 22.10 5.68
N GLU A 655 -17.61 23.17 5.23
CA GLU A 655 -16.14 23.28 5.25
C GLU A 655 -15.57 23.03 6.65
N ALA A 656 -16.21 23.55 7.71
CA ALA A 656 -15.82 23.34 9.12
C ALA A 656 -15.69 21.87 9.56
N SER A 657 -16.26 20.92 8.79
CA SER A 657 -16.19 19.49 9.05
C SER A 657 -14.96 18.82 8.41
N LEU A 658 -14.16 19.56 7.64
CA LEU A 658 -12.96 19.02 7.00
C LEU A 658 -11.90 18.59 8.04
N PRO A 659 -11.09 17.55 7.75
CA PRO A 659 -10.02 17.11 8.65
C PRO A 659 -8.97 18.21 8.91
N PRO A 660 -8.37 18.26 10.12
CA PRO A 660 -7.33 19.25 10.47
C PRO A 660 -6.14 19.27 9.51
N GLU A 661 -5.77 18.11 8.97
CA GLU A 661 -4.66 17.95 8.03
C GLU A 661 -4.95 18.65 6.69
N ILE A 662 -6.20 18.55 6.22
CA ILE A 662 -6.68 19.23 5.00
C ILE A 662 -6.72 20.73 5.23
N TYR A 663 -7.21 21.18 6.40
CA TYR A 663 -7.17 22.60 6.78
C TYR A 663 -5.75 23.16 6.80
N SER A 664 -4.80 22.43 7.40
CA SER A 664 -3.39 22.82 7.43
C SER A 664 -2.77 22.87 6.03
N LEU A 665 -3.13 21.94 5.14
CA LEU A 665 -2.72 21.97 3.75
C LEU A 665 -3.26 23.22 3.03
N LEU A 666 -4.56 23.50 3.13
CA LEU A 666 -5.20 24.66 2.52
C LEU A 666 -4.64 25.97 3.06
N GLY A 667 -4.40 26.07 4.37
CA GLY A 667 -3.77 27.23 5.01
C GLY A 667 -2.35 27.47 4.49
N ARG A 668 -1.54 26.42 4.31
CA ARG A 668 -0.21 26.52 3.70
C ARG A 668 -0.29 26.96 2.24
N VAL A 669 -1.21 26.40 1.45
CA VAL A 669 -1.43 26.83 0.06
C VAL A 669 -1.83 28.30 0.00
N LYS A 670 -2.78 28.72 0.83
CA LYS A 670 -3.22 30.12 0.92
C LYS A 670 -2.08 31.06 1.31
N SER A 671 -1.24 30.68 2.27
CA SER A 671 -0.06 31.46 2.66
C SER A 671 0.96 31.59 1.52
N MET A 672 1.29 30.50 0.83
CA MET A 672 2.18 30.52 -0.34
C MET A 672 1.65 31.41 -1.47
N VAL A 673 0.35 31.27 -1.80
CA VAL A 673 -0.30 32.08 -2.83
C VAL A 673 -0.34 33.55 -2.41
N SER A 674 -0.66 33.85 -1.15
CA SER A 674 -0.65 35.20 -0.60
C SER A 674 0.70 35.86 -0.79
N GLY A 675 1.79 35.15 -0.45
CA GLY A 675 3.15 35.66 -0.63
C GLY A 675 3.52 36.01 -2.08
N LYS A 676 2.97 35.30 -3.07
CA LYS A 676 3.16 35.65 -4.49
C LYS A 676 2.28 36.82 -4.90
N VAL A 677 1.00 36.76 -4.57
CA VAL A 677 -0.01 37.76 -4.93
C VAL A 677 0.38 39.16 -4.47
N VAL A 678 0.82 39.32 -3.22
CA VAL A 678 1.18 40.65 -2.69
C VAL A 678 2.48 41.22 -3.29
N ARG A 679 3.23 40.41 -4.06
CA ARG A 679 4.48 40.81 -4.74
C ARG A 679 4.33 40.87 -6.25
N ASP A 680 3.14 40.59 -6.77
CA ASP A 680 2.87 40.52 -8.21
C ASP A 680 2.51 41.91 -8.75
N PRO A 681 3.37 42.55 -9.57
CA PRO A 681 3.11 43.89 -10.08
C PRO A 681 1.85 43.98 -10.94
N GLU A 682 1.46 42.91 -11.63
CA GLU A 682 0.25 42.89 -12.46
C GLU A 682 -1.00 42.92 -11.56
N VAL A 683 -1.00 42.14 -10.48
CA VAL A 683 -2.13 42.12 -9.52
C VAL A 683 -2.24 43.45 -8.76
N LEU A 684 -1.11 44.06 -8.40
CA LEU A 684 -1.10 45.36 -7.72
C LEU A 684 -1.53 46.51 -8.65
N ALA A 685 -1.43 46.34 -9.97
CA ALA A 685 -1.92 47.29 -10.95
C ALA A 685 -3.45 47.24 -11.14
N GLU A 686 -4.12 46.16 -10.70
CA GLU A 686 -5.58 46.01 -10.73
C GLU A 686 -6.29 46.61 -9.49
N GLU A 687 -5.69 47.62 -8.84
CA GLU A 687 -6.27 48.38 -7.72
C GLU A 687 -6.83 47.51 -6.57
N PRO A 688 -6.01 46.67 -5.93
CA PRO A 688 -6.48 45.80 -4.87
C PRO A 688 -6.90 46.57 -3.60
N THR A 689 -7.92 46.07 -2.91
CA THR A 689 -8.43 46.67 -1.67
C THR A 689 -7.66 46.15 -0.45
N ILE A 690 -7.15 47.04 0.40
CA ILE A 690 -6.61 46.64 1.71
C ILE A 690 -7.73 46.71 2.73
N VAL A 691 -7.99 45.61 3.42
CA VAL A 691 -9.02 45.52 4.46
C VAL A 691 -8.36 45.41 5.84
N LEU A 692 -8.87 46.21 6.78
CA LEU A 692 -8.41 46.26 8.16
C LEU A 692 -9.42 45.58 9.11
N GLY A 693 -8.90 44.68 9.93
CA GLY A 693 -9.64 43.92 10.93
C GLY A 693 -10.81 43.11 10.35
N SER A 694 -11.98 43.28 10.95
CA SER A 694 -13.20 42.53 10.62
C SER A 694 -13.92 43.02 9.35
N GLY A 695 -13.30 43.87 8.53
CA GLY A 695 -13.91 44.33 7.27
C GLY A 695 -14.66 45.66 7.33
N ARG A 696 -14.55 46.39 8.45
CA ARG A 696 -15.25 47.69 8.62
C ARG A 696 -14.48 48.87 8.05
N GLU A 697 -13.20 48.70 7.78
CA GLU A 697 -12.31 49.74 7.30
C GLU A 697 -11.55 49.16 6.10
N SER A 698 -11.56 49.87 4.98
CA SER A 698 -10.82 49.55 3.77
C SER A 698 -9.99 50.73 3.29
N ILE A 699 -8.91 50.42 2.58
CA ILE A 699 -8.11 51.39 1.83
C ILE A 699 -8.15 50.93 0.38
N GLU A 700 -8.60 51.81 -0.49
CA GLU A 700 -8.71 51.58 -1.93
C GLU A 700 -7.77 52.54 -2.66
N TYR A 701 -7.22 52.13 -3.79
CA TYR A 701 -6.42 53.01 -4.64
C TYR A 701 -7.30 53.44 -5.80
N VAL A 702 -7.74 54.69 -5.81
CA VAL A 702 -8.69 55.25 -6.78
C VAL A 702 -8.07 56.53 -7.36
N ASP A 703 -8.04 56.65 -8.69
CA ASP A 703 -7.58 57.85 -9.41
C ASP A 703 -6.19 58.38 -8.99
N GLY A 704 -5.27 57.47 -8.61
CA GLY A 704 -3.90 57.84 -8.23
C GLY A 704 -3.71 58.22 -6.75
N HIS A 705 -4.73 58.07 -5.91
CA HIS A 705 -4.70 58.35 -4.48
C HIS A 705 -5.27 57.19 -3.66
N PHE A 706 -4.81 57.06 -2.40
CA PHE A 706 -5.38 56.09 -1.46
C PHE A 706 -6.57 56.70 -0.73
N GLU A 707 -7.76 56.14 -0.92
CA GLU A 707 -8.97 56.51 -0.21
C GLU A 707 -9.23 55.56 0.96
N PHE A 708 -9.53 56.11 2.13
CA PHE A 708 -9.90 55.34 3.31
C PHE A 708 -11.43 55.35 3.47
N THR A 709 -12.02 54.16 3.45
CA THR A 709 -13.47 53.97 3.52
C THR A 709 -13.82 53.23 4.80
N ARG A 710 -14.78 53.76 5.57
CA ARG A 710 -15.29 53.12 6.79
C ARG A 710 -16.75 52.79 6.60
N SER A 711 -17.08 51.51 6.53
CA SER A 711 -18.47 51.05 6.42
C SER A 711 -19.20 51.31 7.74
N THR A 712 -20.24 52.14 7.67
CA THR A 712 -21.14 52.47 8.80
C THR A 712 -22.40 51.63 8.71
N ASP A 713 -22.31 50.36 9.10
CA ASP A 713 -23.46 49.52 9.45
C ASP A 713 -23.19 48.78 10.78
#